data_AF-A0A4P9X3J6-F1
#
_entry.id   AF-A0A4P9X3J6-F1
#
_cell.length_a   1.000
_cell.length_b   1.000
_cell.length_c   1.000
_cell.angle_alpha   90.00
_cell.angle_beta   90.00
_cell.angle_gamma   90.00
#
_symmetry.space_group_name_H-M   'P 1'
#
loop_
_entity.id
_entity.type
_entity.pdbx_description
1 polymer ?
#
loop_
_entity_poly.entity_id
_entity_poly.type
_entity_poly.pdbx_seq_one_letter_code
_entity_poly.pdbx_strand_id
1 'polypeptide(L)'
;LDARVPTLIKNGVAQNHRSFFVMVGDRGKDQVVTLHYLLTKARVSSRPDVLWCYKKELGFSSNRRKRMRHVQKQIKKGIREVDEDDPFDIFVSSTNIRYSYYKETDKILGNTYGMCILQDFEAVTPNLLARTIETVEGGGLVVLLLKSMSSLKQLYTMTMDVHARYRTAANEDTVARFNERFLLSLGQCANCLVTDDELNVLPLTQTRTIEPFVVQTDAQGQAIDPDAQKKQELIEGLEDAQPITALVKECKTLDQAKAVMTFIDAIAEKKMNSTVALTAARGRGKSASMGLALASAVAYGYSNIFVTSPSPENLKTFFEFVVRALKALNYAEHIDYELVQSTLPEYGKAIVRINIHRDHRQTVQWIQPQDHHQLTHCELLIVDEAAAIPLPLLRKLLGPYLVFMASTINGYEGTGRALQLKLLKQLREESTSGRPLREITLEIPIRYGHHDPVEAWLDNLLCLRGAESMKAVLGTSGCPNPAQCELFEVNRDSLFSYHPASEAFLQSVMSLYVAGHYKNSPNDLQLLSDAPAHRLYVLLARPKPTDGPAQLPMPLVVIQVAMEGQIAANSINQALARGVRTAGDLIPWVVSQQFGESDFGRLSGCRVIRIATHPDLTGMGYGRRAMEELVRILNQTGSGLNLDEAAAAVTAPSKPSRLDDDADAAKTSVLLSEKLAPRAASQLGPLLSKGLPLKSKLDWFGVSFGLTPELLRFWRRLEMAPIYLRQTANELTGEHTCIMLRHMDRALAAAAAEDDWLTGFVQDFQRRMLDLTGMAFRAMPVRLIMGMLPTTSSVVVLTDKDAANALTSQEIPTYFTRFDLKRLASYADNLVDFHVVADLLPRLAQLYFDPKGCRLILPPSKAASAEASLATGPLSAIQQSLLVGMGLQMKSMDDMVKELNVGSSQLLALFSKSMRRFSKVLGEIEMQAEQ
;
A
#
# COMPACT_ATOMS: atom_id res chain seq x y z
N LEU A 1 -28.97 32.16 13.57
CA LEU A 1 -28.79 30.72 13.32
C LEU A 1 -29.80 30.29 12.27
N ASP A 2 -29.30 29.93 11.09
CA ASP A 2 -30.11 29.38 10.00
C ASP A 2 -30.80 28.07 10.45
N ALA A 3 -32.08 27.87 10.09
CA ALA A 3 -32.87 26.70 10.49
C ALA A 3 -32.29 25.38 9.95
N ARG A 4 -31.48 25.42 8.89
CA ARG A 4 -30.86 24.24 8.27
C ARG A 4 -29.83 23.56 9.19
N VAL A 5 -29.07 24.34 9.96
CA VAL A 5 -28.03 23.82 10.86
C VAL A 5 -28.60 22.87 11.92
N PRO A 6 -29.56 23.29 12.78
CA PRO A 6 -30.14 22.39 13.78
C PRO A 6 -30.98 21.28 13.16
N THR A 7 -31.60 21.49 12.00
CA THR A 7 -32.39 20.46 11.30
C THR A 7 -31.49 19.33 10.80
N LEU A 8 -30.34 19.65 10.21
CA LEU A 8 -29.37 18.63 9.78
C LEU A 8 -28.88 17.78 10.96
N ILE A 9 -28.54 18.42 12.08
CA ILE A 9 -28.07 17.71 13.28
C ILE A 9 -29.15 16.76 13.81
N LYS A 10 -30.41 17.23 13.89
CA LYS A 10 -31.53 16.39 14.33
C LYS A 10 -31.79 15.22 13.38
N ASN A 11 -31.75 15.45 12.07
CA ASN A 11 -31.91 14.41 11.06
C ASN A 11 -30.79 13.36 11.17
N GLY A 12 -29.54 13.81 11.31
CA GLY A 12 -28.39 12.92 11.49
C GLY A 12 -28.52 12.04 12.73
N VAL A 13 -28.98 12.59 13.86
CA VAL A 13 -29.24 11.81 15.08
C VAL A 13 -30.39 10.81 14.88
N ALA A 14 -31.48 11.23 14.24
CA ALA A 14 -32.65 10.37 14.01
C ALA A 14 -32.36 9.20 13.05
N GLN A 15 -31.59 9.44 11.99
CA GLN A 15 -31.20 8.43 11.00
C GLN A 15 -29.92 7.67 11.37
N ASN A 16 -29.28 8.03 12.50
CA ASN A 16 -27.97 7.55 12.89
C ASN A 16 -26.89 7.79 11.81
N HIS A 17 -26.99 8.87 11.05
CA HIS A 17 -26.03 9.27 10.00
C HIS A 17 -25.07 10.35 10.51
N ARG A 18 -23.88 10.43 9.93
CA ARG A 18 -22.92 11.49 10.27
C ARG A 18 -23.29 12.79 9.56
N SER A 19 -22.94 13.90 10.19
CA SER A 19 -23.08 15.24 9.61
C SER A 19 -21.73 15.92 9.48
N PHE A 20 -21.49 16.62 8.38
CA PHE A 20 -20.22 17.28 8.06
C PHE A 20 -20.39 18.80 7.98
N PHE A 21 -19.58 19.55 8.71
CA PHE A 21 -19.59 21.00 8.74
C PHE A 21 -18.23 21.56 8.35
N VAL A 22 -18.22 22.48 7.38
CA VAL A 22 -17.03 23.24 7.01
C VAL A 22 -17.24 24.68 7.44
N MET A 23 -16.41 25.15 8.35
CA MET A 23 -16.52 26.48 8.94
C MET A 23 -15.42 27.38 8.41
N VAL A 24 -15.83 28.50 7.82
CA VAL A 24 -14.94 29.50 7.25
C VAL A 24 -14.90 30.73 8.14
N GLY A 25 -13.71 31.01 8.67
CA GLY A 25 -13.41 32.24 9.39
C GLY A 25 -12.56 32.04 10.65
N ASP A 26 -12.30 33.16 11.33
CA ASP A 26 -11.32 33.24 12.40
C ASP A 26 -11.92 32.87 13.76
N ARG A 27 -13.24 33.05 13.94
CA ARG A 27 -13.97 32.72 15.16
C ARG A 27 -14.56 31.31 15.15
N GLY A 28 -14.08 30.44 14.25
CA GLY A 28 -14.55 29.07 14.16
C GLY A 28 -14.45 28.28 15.48
N LYS A 29 -13.50 28.56 16.38
CA LYS A 29 -13.39 27.84 17.67
C LYS A 29 -14.59 28.04 18.58
N ASP A 30 -15.17 29.24 18.59
CA ASP A 30 -16.29 29.57 19.47
C ASP A 30 -17.56 28.89 18.99
N GLN A 31 -17.74 28.83 17.66
CA GLN A 31 -18.89 28.17 17.05
C GLN A 31 -18.88 26.64 17.19
N VAL A 32 -17.70 26.01 17.38
CA VAL A 32 -17.64 24.59 17.76
C VAL A 32 -18.43 24.33 19.03
N VAL A 33 -18.40 25.25 20.00
CA VAL A 33 -19.16 25.14 21.26
C VAL A 33 -20.65 25.14 20.98
N THR A 34 -21.11 26.05 20.12
CA THR A 34 -22.51 26.14 19.68
C THR A 34 -22.98 24.84 19.03
N LEU A 35 -22.17 24.28 18.11
CA LEU A 35 -22.49 23.01 17.44
C LEU A 35 -22.52 21.83 18.42
N HIS A 36 -21.58 21.77 19.36
CA HIS A 36 -21.56 20.73 20.39
C HIS A 36 -22.78 20.83 21.31
N TYR A 37 -23.21 22.05 21.66
CA TYR A 37 -24.42 22.28 22.45
C TYR A 37 -25.67 21.82 21.69
N LEU A 38 -25.79 22.15 20.40
CA LEU A 38 -26.90 21.70 19.54
C LEU A 38 -26.93 20.17 19.42
N LEU A 39 -25.78 19.52 19.26
CA LEU A 39 -25.66 18.06 19.23
C LEU A 39 -26.11 17.42 20.53
N THR A 40 -25.65 17.97 21.66
CA THR A 40 -26.02 17.49 23.00
C THR A 40 -27.52 17.63 23.24
N LYS A 41 -28.14 18.71 22.74
CA LYS A 41 -29.59 18.93 22.84
C LYS A 41 -30.39 17.96 21.94
N ALA A 42 -29.84 17.57 20.79
CA ALA A 42 -30.51 16.66 19.87
C ALA A 42 -30.42 15.19 20.32
N ARG A 43 -29.38 14.81 21.06
CA ARG A 43 -29.21 13.45 21.61
C ARG A 43 -29.91 13.30 22.96
N VAL A 44 -30.66 12.20 23.11
CA VAL A 44 -31.26 11.78 24.40
C VAL A 44 -30.24 11.03 25.29
N SER A 45 -29.12 10.60 24.70
CA SER A 45 -28.04 9.83 25.33
C SER A 45 -27.00 10.71 26.07
N SER A 46 -25.98 10.08 26.65
CA SER A 46 -24.83 10.74 27.28
C SER A 46 -24.15 11.77 26.38
N ARG A 47 -23.53 12.79 27.00
CA ARG A 47 -22.77 13.83 26.28
C ARG A 47 -21.71 13.19 25.36
N PRO A 48 -21.58 13.65 24.11
CA PRO A 48 -20.66 13.04 23.15
C PRO A 48 -19.20 13.34 23.49
N ASP A 49 -18.33 12.35 23.34
CA ASP A 49 -16.88 12.54 23.41
C ASP A 49 -16.36 13.28 22.18
N VAL A 50 -15.35 14.14 22.38
CA VAL A 50 -14.79 15.00 21.34
C VAL A 50 -13.35 14.60 21.01
N LEU A 51 -13.07 14.43 19.73
CA LEU A 51 -11.73 14.28 19.19
C LEU A 51 -11.25 15.61 18.59
N TRP A 52 -10.16 16.16 19.11
CA TRP A 52 -9.56 17.39 18.60
C TRP A 52 -8.21 17.10 17.94
N CYS A 53 -8.15 17.23 16.62
CA CYS A 53 -6.97 16.94 15.81
C CYS A 53 -6.33 18.23 15.30
N TYR A 54 -5.01 18.36 15.49
CA TYR A 54 -4.25 19.57 15.16
C TYR A 54 -2.80 19.26 14.73
N LYS A 55 -2.16 20.21 14.06
CA LYS A 55 -0.79 20.06 13.52
C LYS A 55 0.29 20.27 14.57
N LYS A 56 0.35 21.47 15.16
CA LYS A 56 1.37 21.87 16.15
C LYS A 56 0.80 22.73 17.27
N GLU A 57 -0.01 23.74 16.93
CA GLU A 57 -0.50 24.72 17.90
C GLU A 57 -2.04 24.69 18.03
N LEU A 58 -2.52 24.53 19.26
CA LEU A 58 -3.96 24.64 19.60
C LEU A 58 -4.41 26.09 19.83
N GLY A 59 -3.47 27.00 20.11
CA GLY A 59 -3.77 28.36 20.61
C GLY A 59 -4.34 28.39 22.04
N PHE A 60 -4.40 27.25 22.74
CA PHE A 60 -4.73 27.14 24.15
C PHE A 60 -4.04 25.91 24.77
N SER A 61 -3.96 25.85 26.10
CA SER A 61 -3.34 24.71 26.79
C SER A 61 -4.32 23.54 26.91
N SER A 62 -3.91 22.35 26.47
CA SER A 62 -4.65 21.09 26.67
C SER A 62 -4.71 20.65 28.13
N ASN A 63 -3.80 21.13 28.98
CA ASN A 63 -3.77 20.78 30.39
C ASN A 63 -4.71 21.68 31.19
N ARG A 64 -5.80 21.09 31.70
CA ARG A 64 -6.82 21.76 32.53
C ARG A 64 -6.24 22.57 33.68
N ARG A 65 -5.21 22.04 34.38
CA ARG A 65 -4.58 22.74 35.52
C ARG A 65 -3.78 23.97 35.07
N LYS A 66 -3.06 23.87 33.94
CA LYS A 66 -2.30 25.02 33.40
C LYS A 66 -3.25 26.12 32.92
N ARG A 67 -4.38 25.74 32.30
CA ARG A 67 -5.40 26.68 31.84
C ARG A 67 -6.10 27.40 33.00
N MET A 68 -6.54 26.68 34.03
CA MET A 68 -7.12 27.32 35.23
C MET A 68 -6.15 28.32 35.87
N ARG A 69 -4.86 27.99 35.96
CA ARG A 69 -3.84 28.93 36.46
C ARG A 69 -3.68 30.16 35.55
N HIS A 70 -3.79 29.99 34.24
CA HIS A 70 -3.74 31.09 33.29
C HIS A 70 -4.95 32.03 33.44
N VAL A 71 -6.16 31.47 33.52
CA VAL A 71 -7.40 32.22 33.75
C VAL A 71 -7.34 32.95 35.10
N GLN A 72 -6.94 32.27 36.18
CA GLN A 72 -6.73 32.91 37.48
C GLN A 72 -5.69 34.04 37.44
N LYS A 73 -4.64 33.90 36.60
CA LYS A 73 -3.65 34.96 36.41
C LYS A 73 -4.23 36.16 35.64
N GLN A 74 -5.15 35.94 34.71
CA GLN A 74 -5.85 37.03 34.00
C GLN A 74 -6.85 37.75 34.92
N ILE A 75 -7.58 37.01 35.75
CA ILE A 75 -8.46 37.57 36.80
C ILE A 75 -7.64 38.42 37.78
N LYS A 76 -6.50 37.89 38.27
CA LYS A 76 -5.58 38.64 39.16
C LYS A 76 -4.97 39.89 38.51
N LYS A 77 -4.90 39.93 37.18
CA LYS A 77 -4.42 41.09 36.42
C LYS A 77 -5.53 42.10 36.09
N GLY A 78 -6.79 41.81 36.43
CA GLY A 78 -7.93 42.66 36.10
C GLY A 78 -8.31 42.68 34.62
N ILE A 79 -7.86 41.70 33.82
CA ILE A 79 -8.16 41.62 32.37
C ILE A 79 -9.52 40.92 32.12
N ARG A 80 -9.96 40.07 33.06
CA ARG A 80 -11.25 39.36 33.04
C ARG A 80 -11.94 39.55 34.37
N GLU A 81 -13.27 39.69 34.35
CA GLU A 81 -14.10 39.68 35.55
C GLU A 81 -14.18 38.27 36.17
N VAL A 82 -14.55 38.18 37.44
CA VAL A 82 -14.55 36.90 38.19
C VAL A 82 -15.66 35.95 37.72
N ASP A 83 -16.77 36.49 37.19
CA ASP A 83 -17.95 35.73 36.78
C ASP A 83 -18.13 35.64 35.24
N GLU A 84 -17.23 36.23 34.46
CA GLU A 84 -17.27 36.16 32.99
C GLU A 84 -16.50 34.93 32.49
N ASP A 85 -17.19 33.80 32.49
CA ASP A 85 -16.68 32.56 31.89
C ASP A 85 -16.99 32.52 30.38
N ASP A 86 -15.93 32.47 29.57
CA ASP A 86 -16.03 32.24 28.14
C ASP A 86 -16.66 30.85 27.87
N PRO A 87 -17.71 30.75 27.02
CA PRO A 87 -18.32 29.47 26.65
C PRO A 87 -17.30 28.43 26.18
N PHE A 88 -16.21 28.85 25.53
CA PHE A 88 -15.13 27.97 25.09
C PHE A 88 -14.31 27.41 26.26
N ASP A 89 -14.10 28.18 27.33
CA ASP A 89 -13.43 27.72 28.55
C ASP A 89 -14.29 26.68 29.30
N ILE A 90 -15.61 26.91 29.37
CA ILE A 90 -16.58 25.95 29.93
C ILE A 90 -16.59 24.66 29.11
N PHE A 91 -16.60 24.76 27.78
CA PHE A 91 -16.57 23.61 26.90
C PHE A 91 -15.35 22.72 27.15
N VAL A 92 -14.14 23.28 27.16
CA VAL A 92 -12.91 22.49 27.33
C VAL A 92 -12.76 21.89 28.73
N SER A 93 -13.28 22.56 29.76
CA SER A 93 -13.23 22.06 31.14
C SER A 93 -14.27 20.97 31.41
N SER A 94 -15.48 21.10 30.87
CA SER A 94 -16.62 20.22 31.15
C SER A 94 -16.71 18.99 30.24
N THR A 95 -16.19 19.08 29.01
CA THR A 95 -16.27 17.97 28.04
C THR A 95 -15.04 17.07 28.06
N ASN A 96 -15.23 15.82 27.69
CA ASN A 96 -14.14 14.85 27.53
C ASN A 96 -13.55 15.00 26.13
N ILE A 97 -12.42 15.71 26.05
CA ILE A 97 -11.73 15.99 24.78
C ILE A 97 -10.44 15.18 24.72
N ARG A 98 -10.31 14.33 23.70
CA ARG A 98 -9.04 13.71 23.35
C ARG A 98 -8.30 14.58 22.34
N TYR A 99 -7.13 15.06 22.73
CA TYR A 99 -6.23 15.79 21.85
C TYR A 99 -5.30 14.83 21.12
N SER A 100 -5.24 14.93 19.80
CA SER A 100 -4.33 14.12 18.97
C SER A 100 -3.59 14.98 17.98
N TYR A 101 -2.29 14.75 17.83
CA TYR A 101 -1.55 15.30 16.70
C TYR A 101 -1.95 14.58 15.42
N TYR A 102 -1.89 15.27 14.29
CA TYR A 102 -2.11 14.65 12.98
C TYR A 102 -1.18 13.46 12.69
N LYS A 103 0.06 13.52 13.20
CA LYS A 103 1.05 12.43 13.10
C LYS A 103 0.71 11.20 13.94
N GLU A 104 -0.15 11.35 14.95
CA GLU A 104 -0.48 10.28 15.91
C GLU A 104 -1.89 9.72 15.71
N THR A 105 -2.50 10.00 14.55
CA THR A 105 -3.85 9.54 14.19
C THR A 105 -3.98 8.02 14.08
N ASP A 106 -2.87 7.27 14.10
CA ASP A 106 -2.90 5.82 14.23
C ASP A 106 -3.35 5.36 15.64
N LYS A 107 -3.09 6.14 16.70
CA LYS A 107 -3.42 5.78 18.09
C LYS A 107 -4.91 5.93 18.44
N ILE A 108 -5.67 6.61 17.59
CA ILE A 108 -7.12 6.79 17.79
C ILE A 108 -7.93 5.65 17.18
N LEU A 109 -7.30 4.83 16.34
CA LEU A 109 -7.93 3.65 15.73
C LEU A 109 -8.48 2.72 16.82
N GLY A 110 -9.64 2.13 16.55
CA GLY A 110 -10.38 1.30 17.50
C GLY A 110 -11.32 2.09 18.42
N ASN A 111 -11.02 3.35 18.73
CA ASN A 111 -11.90 4.19 19.57
C ASN A 111 -13.01 4.85 18.73
N THR A 112 -14.08 5.28 19.38
CA THR A 112 -15.24 5.94 18.76
C THR A 112 -15.51 7.28 19.45
N TYR A 113 -15.85 8.32 18.68
CA TYR A 113 -16.14 9.65 19.21
C TYR A 113 -17.46 10.19 18.65
N GLY A 114 -18.15 11.05 19.41
CA GLY A 114 -19.38 11.69 18.95
C GLY A 114 -19.14 12.96 18.13
N MET A 115 -18.00 13.62 18.31
CA MET A 115 -17.61 14.80 17.53
C MET A 115 -16.12 14.79 17.19
N CYS A 116 -15.76 15.12 15.94
CA CYS A 116 -14.38 15.25 15.49
C CYS A 116 -14.11 16.65 14.92
N ILE A 117 -13.05 17.29 15.39
CA ILE A 117 -12.66 18.64 14.99
C ILE A 117 -11.29 18.58 14.29
N LEU A 118 -11.25 19.05 13.05
CA LEU A 118 -10.04 19.19 12.24
C LEU A 118 -9.67 20.67 12.15
N GLN A 119 -8.58 21.05 12.82
CA GLN A 119 -8.23 22.46 12.98
C GLN A 119 -7.49 23.10 11.79
N ASP A 120 -6.51 22.40 11.20
CA ASP A 120 -5.57 22.99 10.23
C ASP A 120 -5.64 22.24 8.89
N PHE A 121 -6.43 22.76 7.93
CA PHE A 121 -6.65 22.13 6.62
C PHE A 121 -5.37 21.93 5.78
N GLU A 122 -4.37 22.80 5.89
CA GLU A 122 -3.08 22.71 5.19
C GLU A 122 -2.34 21.38 5.39
N ALA A 123 -2.55 20.75 6.55
CA ALA A 123 -1.90 19.52 6.97
C ALA A 123 -2.79 18.29 6.80
N VAL A 124 -4.05 18.47 6.39
CA VAL A 124 -5.01 17.38 6.25
C VAL A 124 -4.71 16.58 4.99
N THR A 125 -4.29 15.33 5.14
CA THR A 125 -4.09 14.42 4.01
C THR A 125 -5.32 13.53 3.80
N PRO A 126 -5.53 12.94 2.61
CA PRO A 126 -6.64 12.03 2.34
C PRO A 126 -6.73 10.87 3.35
N ASN A 127 -5.60 10.27 3.70
CA ASN A 127 -5.52 9.21 4.72
C ASN A 127 -5.94 9.70 6.11
N LEU A 128 -5.62 10.95 6.46
CA LEU A 128 -6.00 11.55 7.73
C LEU A 128 -7.51 11.77 7.80
N LEU A 129 -8.11 12.31 6.73
CA LEU A 129 -9.56 12.45 6.60
C LEU A 129 -10.25 11.12 6.84
N ALA A 130 -9.79 10.07 6.16
CA ALA A 130 -10.38 8.74 6.27
C ALA A 130 -10.32 8.20 7.72
N ARG A 131 -9.15 8.32 8.37
CA ARG A 131 -8.97 7.92 9.78
C ARG A 131 -9.93 8.63 10.71
N THR A 132 -9.99 9.95 10.62
CA THR A 132 -10.75 10.76 11.56
C THR A 132 -12.25 10.61 11.35
N ILE A 133 -12.72 10.62 10.11
CA ILE A 133 -14.15 10.55 9.78
C ILE A 133 -14.73 9.18 10.17
N GLU A 134 -13.99 8.08 9.98
CA GLU A 134 -14.43 6.74 10.39
C GLU A 134 -14.51 6.53 11.91
N THR A 135 -13.76 7.30 12.70
CA THR A 135 -13.86 7.20 14.17
C THR A 135 -15.14 7.82 14.72
N VAL A 136 -15.87 8.59 13.92
CA VAL A 136 -17.12 9.24 14.35
C VAL A 136 -18.29 8.27 14.25
N GLU A 137 -19.10 8.20 15.29
CA GLU A 137 -20.34 7.41 15.31
C GLU A 137 -21.50 8.10 14.58
N GLY A 138 -22.55 7.34 14.32
CA GLY A 138 -23.79 7.83 13.75
C GLY A 138 -24.47 8.85 14.65
N GLY A 139 -25.13 9.84 14.03
CA GLY A 139 -25.62 11.02 14.73
C GLY A 139 -24.51 11.87 15.35
N GLY A 140 -23.25 11.70 14.90
CA GLY A 140 -22.10 12.50 15.30
C GLY A 140 -21.76 13.60 14.29
N LEU A 141 -20.84 14.48 14.68
CA LEU A 141 -20.44 15.66 13.89
C LEU A 141 -18.96 15.63 13.51
N VAL A 142 -18.66 15.87 12.23
CA VAL A 142 -17.32 16.18 11.76
C VAL A 142 -17.25 17.67 11.42
N VAL A 143 -16.31 18.39 12.01
CA VAL A 143 -16.12 19.83 11.82
C VAL A 143 -14.72 20.09 11.26
N LEU A 144 -14.65 20.76 10.12
CA LEU A 144 -13.42 21.24 9.51
C LEU A 144 -13.33 22.76 9.64
N LEU A 145 -12.26 23.25 10.25
CA LEU A 145 -12.00 24.68 10.43
C LEU A 145 -11.09 25.21 9.32
N LEU A 146 -11.52 26.28 8.66
CA LEU A 146 -10.77 27.04 7.66
C LEU A 146 -10.54 28.46 8.18
N LYS A 147 -9.34 28.75 8.66
CA LYS A 147 -8.97 30.06 9.21
C LYS A 147 -8.54 31.03 8.09
N SER A 148 -8.77 32.32 8.28
CA SER A 148 -8.18 33.41 7.48
C SER A 148 -8.41 33.31 5.96
N MET A 149 -9.65 33.03 5.52
CA MET A 149 -10.00 33.04 4.10
C MET A 149 -11.05 34.11 3.81
N SER A 150 -10.76 34.99 2.84
CA SER A 150 -11.71 35.99 2.34
C SER A 150 -12.53 35.50 1.14
N SER A 151 -12.08 34.43 0.47
CA SER A 151 -12.79 33.76 -0.62
C SER A 151 -12.54 32.25 -0.56
N LEU A 152 -13.55 31.45 -0.90
CA LEU A 152 -13.40 30.00 -1.01
C LEU A 152 -12.47 29.59 -2.16
N LYS A 153 -12.26 30.46 -3.16
CA LYS A 153 -11.32 30.22 -4.27
C LYS A 153 -9.86 30.23 -3.82
N GLN A 154 -9.54 30.87 -2.69
CA GLN A 154 -8.18 30.82 -2.10
C GLN A 154 -7.78 29.38 -1.72
N LEU A 155 -8.74 28.49 -1.46
CA LEU A 155 -8.47 27.07 -1.21
C LEU A 155 -7.88 26.36 -2.44
N TYR A 156 -8.15 26.84 -3.67
CA TYR A 156 -7.59 26.26 -4.90
C TYR A 156 -6.10 26.54 -5.06
N THR A 157 -5.61 27.65 -4.51
CA THR A 157 -4.20 28.05 -4.61
C THR A 157 -3.42 27.79 -3.32
N MET A 158 -4.09 27.29 -2.28
CA MET A 158 -3.48 27.02 -0.98
C MET A 158 -2.42 25.91 -1.08
N THR A 159 -1.18 26.23 -0.71
CA THR A 159 -0.10 25.25 -0.62
C THR A 159 -0.23 24.41 0.64
N MET A 160 -0.25 23.10 0.49
CA MET A 160 -0.29 22.15 1.59
C MET A 160 1.11 21.77 2.05
N ASP A 161 1.25 21.30 3.29
CA ASP A 161 2.55 20.84 3.83
C ASP A 161 3.18 19.72 2.99
N VAL A 162 2.33 18.88 2.40
CA VAL A 162 2.77 17.75 1.58
C VAL A 162 3.42 18.22 0.28
N HIS A 163 3.07 19.41 -0.22
CA HIS A 163 3.65 19.95 -1.46
C HIS A 163 5.15 20.18 -1.33
N ALA A 164 5.66 20.48 -0.13
CA ALA A 164 7.10 20.56 0.10
C ALA A 164 7.85 19.25 -0.19
N ARG A 165 7.18 18.09 -0.11
CA ARG A 165 7.73 16.78 -0.48
C ARG A 165 7.65 16.47 -1.98
N TYR A 166 6.78 17.18 -2.70
CA TYR A 166 6.52 16.95 -4.13
C TYR A 166 7.36 17.84 -5.03
N ARG A 167 7.95 18.91 -4.47
CA ARG A 167 8.90 19.78 -5.17
C ARG A 167 10.17 18.99 -5.47
N THR A 168 10.56 18.98 -6.73
CA THR A 168 11.89 18.50 -7.17
C THR A 168 12.75 19.71 -7.52
N ALA A 169 14.06 19.52 -7.63
CA ALA A 169 14.97 20.61 -8.03
C ALA A 169 14.61 21.22 -9.40
N ALA A 170 14.00 20.42 -10.29
CA ALA A 170 13.58 20.86 -11.62
C ALA A 170 12.18 21.50 -11.65
N ASN A 171 11.28 21.15 -10.72
CA ASN A 171 9.89 21.62 -10.72
C ASN A 171 9.46 22.05 -9.31
N GLU A 172 9.47 23.35 -9.05
CA GLU A 172 9.04 23.94 -7.77
C GLU A 172 7.54 24.27 -7.72
N ASP A 173 6.93 24.52 -8.88
CA ASP A 173 5.52 24.92 -9.00
C ASP A 173 4.57 23.73 -8.82
N THR A 174 3.95 23.64 -7.65
CA THR A 174 2.93 22.63 -7.32
C THR A 174 1.53 23.21 -7.52
N VAL A 175 0.66 22.49 -8.24
CA VAL A 175 -0.75 22.87 -8.45
C VAL A 175 -1.65 22.01 -7.57
N ALA A 176 -2.46 22.63 -6.71
CA ALA A 176 -3.31 21.95 -5.73
C ALA A 176 -4.63 21.41 -6.32
N ARG A 177 -4.53 20.44 -7.25
CA ARG A 177 -5.70 19.85 -7.93
C ARG A 177 -6.61 19.07 -6.98
N PHE A 178 -6.04 18.44 -5.95
CA PHE A 178 -6.83 17.72 -4.96
C PHE A 178 -7.78 18.65 -4.19
N ASN A 179 -7.35 19.87 -3.87
CA ASN A 179 -8.15 20.83 -3.11
C ASN A 179 -9.36 21.32 -3.92
N GLU A 180 -9.18 21.53 -5.22
CA GLU A 180 -10.28 21.87 -6.13
C GLU A 180 -11.32 20.74 -6.15
N ARG A 181 -10.88 19.49 -6.35
CA ARG A 181 -11.77 18.32 -6.31
C ARG A 181 -12.46 18.17 -4.96
N PHE A 182 -11.73 18.35 -3.86
CA PHE A 182 -12.29 18.28 -2.50
C PHE A 182 -13.44 19.27 -2.31
N LEU A 183 -13.24 20.54 -2.65
CA LEU A 183 -14.27 21.57 -2.51
C LEU A 183 -15.51 21.29 -3.37
N LEU A 184 -15.30 20.89 -4.64
CA LEU A 184 -16.40 20.54 -5.54
C LEU A 184 -17.17 19.31 -5.05
N SER A 185 -16.48 18.34 -4.43
CA SER A 185 -17.11 17.15 -3.88
C SER A 185 -17.99 17.43 -2.65
N LEU A 186 -17.61 18.42 -1.82
CA LEU A 186 -18.45 18.86 -0.69
C LEU A 186 -19.79 19.41 -1.19
N GLY A 187 -19.77 20.06 -2.37
CA GLY A 187 -20.97 20.52 -3.09
C GLY A 187 -21.91 19.39 -3.55
N GLN A 188 -21.49 18.12 -3.55
CA GLN A 188 -22.36 16.96 -3.83
C GLN A 188 -22.78 16.17 -2.57
N CYS A 189 -22.02 16.24 -1.48
CA CYS A 189 -22.33 15.50 -0.25
C CYS A 189 -23.62 16.01 0.43
N ALA A 190 -24.69 15.22 0.48
CA ALA A 190 -26.00 15.64 1.00
C ALA A 190 -25.96 16.18 2.45
N ASN A 191 -25.24 15.48 3.34
CA ASN A 191 -25.15 15.83 4.78
C ASN A 191 -23.97 16.77 5.10
N CYS A 192 -23.55 17.60 4.13
CA CYS A 192 -22.51 18.61 4.31
C CYS A 192 -23.09 20.02 4.27
N LEU A 193 -22.72 20.87 5.23
CA LEU A 193 -23.01 22.31 5.23
C LEU A 193 -21.72 23.12 5.34
N VAL A 194 -21.61 24.14 4.49
CA VAL A 194 -20.52 25.13 4.57
C VAL A 194 -21.08 26.39 5.22
N THR A 195 -20.49 26.80 6.33
CA THR A 195 -20.96 27.94 7.13
C THR A 195 -19.86 28.97 7.38
N ASP A 196 -20.24 30.21 7.58
CA ASP A 196 -19.34 31.26 8.06
C ASP A 196 -19.18 31.25 9.60
N ASP A 197 -18.42 32.23 10.11
CA ASP A 197 -18.19 32.47 11.55
C ASP A 197 -19.46 32.76 12.36
N GLU A 198 -20.60 33.05 11.72
CA GLU A 198 -21.89 33.35 12.37
C GLU A 198 -22.93 32.24 12.14
N LEU A 199 -22.50 31.11 11.57
CA LEU A 199 -23.34 29.97 11.20
C LEU A 199 -24.40 30.30 10.14
N ASN A 200 -24.11 31.26 9.25
CA ASN A 200 -24.87 31.49 8.03
C ASN A 200 -24.37 30.51 6.96
N VAL A 201 -25.30 29.95 6.18
CA VAL A 201 -24.98 28.94 5.16
C VAL A 201 -24.51 29.60 3.86
N LEU A 202 -23.36 29.15 3.35
CA LEU A 202 -22.72 29.68 2.15
C LEU A 202 -23.31 29.10 0.84
N PRO A 203 -23.16 29.82 -0.32
CA PRO A 203 -23.83 29.51 -1.59
C PRO A 203 -23.65 28.11 -2.16
N LEU A 204 -22.49 27.48 -1.92
CA LEU A 204 -22.22 26.08 -2.28
C LEU A 204 -23.33 25.13 -1.84
N THR A 205 -23.93 25.42 -0.68
CA THR A 205 -24.98 24.62 -0.05
C THR A 205 -26.31 25.36 0.05
N GLN A 206 -26.41 26.60 -0.48
CA GLN A 206 -27.62 27.42 -0.36
C GLN A 206 -28.82 26.86 -1.14
N THR A 207 -28.58 26.16 -2.26
CA THR A 207 -29.64 25.56 -3.09
C THR A 207 -30.30 24.33 -2.47
N ARG A 208 -29.85 23.89 -1.28
CA ARG A 208 -30.35 22.68 -0.64
C ARG A 208 -31.41 22.98 0.39
N THR A 209 -32.60 22.44 0.17
CA THR A 209 -33.68 22.37 1.15
C THR A 209 -33.48 21.11 1.99
N ILE A 210 -33.15 21.28 3.27
CA ILE A 210 -33.06 20.15 4.23
C ILE A 210 -34.40 20.09 4.95
N GLU A 211 -35.24 19.14 4.55
CA GLU A 211 -36.51 18.89 5.22
C GLU A 211 -36.29 18.05 6.50
N PRO A 212 -37.03 18.33 7.58
CA PRO A 212 -36.94 17.53 8.80
C PRO A 212 -37.38 16.09 8.52
N PHE A 213 -36.57 15.13 8.95
CA PHE A 213 -36.87 13.72 8.77
C PHE A 213 -38.02 13.30 9.68
N VAL A 214 -39.07 12.75 9.09
CA VAL A 214 -40.17 12.14 9.83
C VAL A 214 -39.83 10.67 10.04
N VAL A 215 -39.61 10.28 11.29
CA VAL A 215 -39.37 8.88 11.66
C VAL A 215 -40.63 8.08 11.30
N GLN A 216 -40.49 7.05 10.46
CA GLN A 216 -41.57 6.11 10.20
C GLN A 216 -41.78 5.27 11.47
N THR A 217 -42.86 5.56 12.19
CA THR A 217 -43.24 4.84 13.39
C THR A 217 -44.34 3.83 13.10
N ASP A 218 -44.23 2.64 13.70
CA ASP A 218 -45.33 1.68 13.79
C ASP A 218 -46.53 2.26 14.56
N ALA A 219 -47.68 1.56 14.55
CA ALA A 219 -48.88 1.92 15.32
C ALA A 219 -48.64 2.07 16.84
N GLN A 220 -47.49 1.64 17.35
CA GLN A 220 -47.04 1.72 18.74
C GLN A 220 -45.93 2.77 18.97
N GLY A 221 -45.56 3.58 17.97
CA GLY A 221 -44.60 4.67 18.13
C GLY A 221 -43.12 4.28 18.08
N GLN A 222 -42.79 3.03 17.69
CA GLN A 222 -41.41 2.57 17.52
C GLN A 222 -40.94 2.75 16.08
N ALA A 223 -39.68 3.16 15.89
CA ALA A 223 -39.08 3.34 14.58
C ALA A 223 -38.88 1.97 13.89
N ILE A 224 -39.37 1.84 12.66
CA ILE A 224 -39.27 0.60 11.89
C ILE A 224 -37.87 0.50 11.28
N ASP A 225 -36.98 -0.27 11.90
CA ASP A 225 -35.76 -0.75 11.23
C ASP A 225 -35.95 -2.21 10.78
N PRO A 226 -36.12 -2.48 9.47
CA PRO A 226 -36.42 -3.82 8.96
C PRO A 226 -35.31 -4.84 9.27
N ASP A 227 -34.07 -4.39 9.45
CA ASP A 227 -32.96 -5.29 9.80
C ASP A 227 -32.93 -5.65 11.29
N ALA A 228 -33.44 -4.76 12.15
CA ALA A 228 -33.62 -5.02 13.57
C ALA A 228 -34.73 -6.05 13.83
N GLN A 229 -35.85 -5.96 13.09
CA GLN A 229 -36.95 -6.92 13.17
C GLN A 229 -36.51 -8.33 12.76
N LYS A 230 -35.87 -8.48 11.59
CA LYS A 230 -35.33 -9.77 11.12
C LYS A 230 -34.33 -10.40 12.10
N LYS A 231 -33.58 -9.58 12.82
CA LYS A 231 -32.66 -10.07 13.86
C LYS A 231 -33.42 -10.59 15.07
N GLN A 232 -34.49 -9.91 15.49
CA GLN A 232 -35.35 -10.39 16.58
C GLN A 232 -36.00 -11.72 16.20
N GLU A 233 -36.55 -11.84 14.99
CA GLU A 233 -37.09 -13.11 14.46
C GLU A 233 -36.03 -14.24 14.51
N LEU A 234 -34.78 -13.94 14.15
CA LEU A 234 -33.69 -14.90 14.19
C LEU A 234 -33.29 -15.29 15.63
N ILE A 235 -33.41 -14.37 16.59
CA ILE A 235 -33.17 -14.67 18.02
C ILE A 235 -34.29 -15.56 18.57
N GLU A 236 -35.54 -15.26 18.23
CA GLU A 236 -36.72 -16.05 18.63
C GLU A 236 -36.65 -17.48 18.07
N GLY A 237 -36.16 -17.65 16.84
CA GLY A 237 -35.95 -18.98 16.25
C GLY A 237 -34.81 -19.80 16.87
N LEU A 238 -33.97 -19.21 17.72
CA LEU A 238 -32.76 -19.83 18.28
C LEU A 238 -32.79 -19.96 19.82
N GLU A 239 -33.94 -19.78 20.48
CA GLU A 239 -34.02 -19.71 21.95
C GLU A 239 -33.47 -20.96 22.66
N ASP A 240 -33.59 -22.14 22.05
CA ASP A 240 -33.17 -23.41 22.65
C ASP A 240 -31.68 -23.77 22.44
N ALA A 241 -30.96 -23.02 21.60
CA ALA A 241 -29.60 -23.36 21.18
C ALA A 241 -28.51 -22.58 21.96
N GLN A 242 -28.33 -22.83 23.26
CA GLN A 242 -27.14 -22.35 23.97
C GLN A 242 -25.89 -23.12 23.50
N PRO A 243 -24.73 -22.47 23.24
CA PRO A 243 -24.32 -21.10 23.56
C PRO A 243 -24.62 -20.03 22.49
N ILE A 244 -25.23 -20.40 21.35
CA ILE A 244 -25.42 -19.52 20.18
C ILE A 244 -26.30 -18.32 20.53
N THR A 245 -27.42 -18.55 21.22
CA THR A 245 -28.42 -17.51 21.55
C THR A 245 -27.82 -16.37 22.36
N ALA A 246 -26.97 -16.67 23.34
CA ALA A 246 -26.33 -15.67 24.20
C ALA A 246 -25.37 -14.77 23.40
N LEU A 247 -24.62 -15.36 22.47
CA LEU A 247 -23.65 -14.64 21.63
C LEU A 247 -24.33 -13.80 20.53
N VAL A 248 -25.42 -14.32 19.95
CA VAL A 248 -26.21 -13.61 18.93
C VAL A 248 -26.93 -12.40 19.53
N LYS A 249 -27.39 -12.49 20.79
CA LYS A 249 -27.96 -11.35 21.53
C LYS A 249 -26.96 -10.18 21.69
N GLU A 250 -25.68 -10.48 21.85
CA GLU A 250 -24.61 -9.46 21.96
C GLU A 250 -24.21 -8.81 20.62
N CYS A 251 -24.56 -9.41 19.49
CA CYS A 251 -24.30 -8.81 18.18
C CYS A 251 -25.13 -7.53 17.99
N LYS A 252 -24.63 -6.53 17.27
CA LYS A 252 -25.40 -5.32 16.95
C LYS A 252 -26.28 -5.53 15.73
N THR A 253 -25.70 -5.98 14.63
CA THR A 253 -26.35 -6.10 13.32
C THR A 253 -26.73 -7.54 12.98
N LEU A 254 -27.69 -7.71 12.07
CA LEU A 254 -28.07 -9.02 11.51
C LEU A 254 -26.89 -9.71 10.80
N ASP A 255 -26.11 -8.94 10.05
CA ASP A 255 -24.95 -9.42 9.30
C ASP A 255 -23.87 -9.98 10.25
N GLN A 256 -23.64 -9.29 11.38
CA GLN A 256 -22.78 -9.78 12.44
C GLN A 256 -23.28 -11.11 13.03
N ALA A 257 -24.58 -11.23 13.29
CA ALA A 257 -25.18 -12.46 13.81
C ALA A 257 -24.97 -13.65 12.86
N LYS A 258 -25.25 -13.47 11.55
CA LYS A 258 -25.03 -14.50 10.52
C LYS A 258 -23.55 -14.93 10.44
N ALA A 259 -22.63 -13.98 10.52
CA ALA A 259 -21.20 -14.28 10.52
C ALA A 259 -20.78 -15.08 11.76
N VAL A 260 -21.24 -14.69 12.95
CA VAL A 260 -20.96 -15.42 14.20
C VAL A 260 -21.54 -16.84 14.14
N MET A 261 -22.77 -17.02 13.64
CA MET A 261 -23.34 -18.36 13.45
C MET A 261 -22.48 -19.23 12.53
N THR A 262 -22.02 -18.69 11.40
CA THR A 262 -21.18 -19.44 10.46
C THR A 262 -19.84 -19.85 11.08
N PHE A 263 -19.26 -19.01 11.94
CA PHE A 263 -18.07 -19.38 12.72
C PHE A 263 -18.37 -20.49 13.73
N ILE A 264 -19.50 -20.40 14.44
CA ILE A 264 -19.90 -21.42 15.41
C ILE A 264 -20.15 -22.76 14.71
N ASP A 265 -20.78 -22.77 13.53
CA ASP A 265 -20.99 -23.99 12.74
C ASP A 265 -19.67 -24.63 12.34
N ALA A 266 -18.68 -23.83 11.95
CA ALA A 266 -17.34 -24.33 11.62
C ALA A 266 -16.60 -24.94 12.83
N ILE A 267 -16.82 -24.39 14.03
CA ILE A 267 -16.30 -24.91 15.31
C ILE A 267 -17.01 -26.22 15.66
N ALA A 268 -18.34 -26.26 15.53
CA ALA A 268 -19.16 -27.42 15.86
C ALA A 268 -18.83 -28.64 14.98
N GLU A 269 -18.43 -28.42 13.71
CA GLU A 269 -18.02 -29.48 12.80
C GLU A 269 -16.74 -30.23 13.21
N LYS A 270 -15.91 -29.66 14.10
CA LYS A 270 -14.63 -30.22 14.58
C LYS A 270 -13.69 -30.70 13.46
N LYS A 271 -13.82 -30.16 12.25
CA LYS A 271 -12.91 -30.43 11.13
C LYS A 271 -11.66 -29.58 11.28
N MET A 272 -10.56 -30.23 11.64
CA MET A 272 -9.26 -29.57 11.83
C MET A 272 -8.66 -29.03 10.53
N ASN A 273 -9.12 -29.40 9.33
CA ASN A 273 -8.57 -28.85 8.08
C ASN A 273 -9.61 -27.96 7.37
N SER A 274 -10.04 -26.87 8.01
CA SER A 274 -11.03 -25.93 7.47
C SER A 274 -10.53 -24.49 7.59
N THR A 275 -10.95 -23.64 6.65
CA THR A 275 -10.66 -22.20 6.69
C THR A 275 -11.94 -21.39 6.55
N VAL A 276 -12.14 -20.44 7.46
CA VAL A 276 -13.19 -19.43 7.35
C VAL A 276 -12.55 -18.08 7.12
N ALA A 277 -12.86 -17.45 6.00
CA ALA A 277 -12.35 -16.14 5.62
C ALA A 277 -13.46 -15.08 5.73
N LEU A 278 -13.34 -14.19 6.70
CA LEU A 278 -14.20 -13.03 6.91
C LEU A 278 -13.59 -11.80 6.24
N THR A 279 -14.38 -11.13 5.42
CA THR A 279 -13.93 -9.98 4.64
C THR A 279 -14.89 -8.82 4.87
N ALA A 280 -14.39 -7.66 5.24
CA ALA A 280 -15.27 -6.51 5.47
C ALA A 280 -14.55 -5.18 5.40
N ALA A 281 -15.30 -4.12 5.09
CA ALA A 281 -14.78 -2.78 5.21
C ALA A 281 -14.41 -2.44 6.67
N ARG A 282 -13.71 -1.32 6.86
CA ARG A 282 -13.39 -0.86 8.21
C ARG A 282 -14.66 -0.40 8.93
N GLY A 283 -14.68 -0.54 10.26
CA GLY A 283 -15.84 -0.14 11.07
C GLY A 283 -17.08 -1.05 10.95
N ARG A 284 -16.95 -2.24 10.34
CA ARG A 284 -18.02 -3.25 10.22
C ARG A 284 -18.05 -4.30 11.34
N GLY A 285 -17.10 -4.25 12.28
CA GLY A 285 -17.11 -5.12 13.47
C GLY A 285 -16.37 -6.46 13.32
N LYS A 286 -15.46 -6.63 12.36
CA LYS A 286 -14.69 -7.88 12.14
C LYS A 286 -14.08 -8.48 13.42
N SER A 287 -13.23 -7.72 14.12
CA SER A 287 -12.56 -8.17 15.34
C SER A 287 -13.56 -8.47 16.47
N ALA A 288 -14.68 -7.73 16.52
CA ALA A 288 -15.75 -7.99 17.48
C ALA A 288 -16.47 -9.32 17.17
N SER A 289 -16.82 -9.59 15.90
CA SER A 289 -17.44 -10.86 15.48
C SER A 289 -16.55 -12.06 15.78
N MET A 290 -15.24 -11.96 15.49
CA MET A 290 -14.31 -13.04 15.80
C MET A 290 -14.12 -13.23 17.32
N GLY A 291 -14.08 -12.14 18.09
CA GLY A 291 -13.99 -12.21 19.56
C GLY A 291 -15.23 -12.86 20.19
N LEU A 292 -16.43 -12.53 19.69
CA LEU A 292 -17.68 -13.19 20.09
C LEU A 292 -17.67 -14.68 19.73
N ALA A 293 -17.24 -15.02 18.51
CA ALA A 293 -17.17 -16.41 18.06
C ALA A 293 -16.14 -17.23 18.85
N LEU A 294 -15.03 -16.64 19.30
CA LEU A 294 -13.99 -17.34 20.07
C LEU A 294 -14.52 -17.91 21.38
N ALA A 295 -15.41 -17.19 22.08
CA ALA A 295 -15.98 -17.69 23.33
C ALA A 295 -16.79 -18.99 23.12
N SER A 296 -17.37 -19.18 21.93
CA SER A 296 -18.00 -20.46 21.58
C SER A 296 -16.97 -21.59 21.42
N ALA A 297 -15.78 -21.34 20.85
CA ALA A 297 -14.72 -22.34 20.75
C ALA A 297 -14.26 -22.81 22.13
N VAL A 298 -14.17 -21.89 23.09
CA VAL A 298 -13.92 -22.23 24.50
C VAL A 298 -15.02 -23.14 25.03
N ALA A 299 -16.30 -22.80 24.83
CA ALA A 299 -17.43 -23.61 25.26
C ALA A 299 -17.52 -25.00 24.59
N TYR A 300 -17.07 -25.14 23.34
CA TYR A 300 -17.00 -26.42 22.61
C TYR A 300 -15.77 -27.27 22.97
N GLY A 301 -14.88 -26.76 23.82
CA GLY A 301 -13.78 -27.51 24.43
C GLY A 301 -12.43 -27.41 23.72
N TYR A 302 -12.19 -26.36 22.92
CA TYR A 302 -10.86 -26.14 22.31
C TYR A 302 -9.84 -25.70 23.37
N SER A 303 -8.70 -26.39 23.45
CA SER A 303 -7.68 -26.17 24.48
C SER A 303 -6.67 -25.09 24.11
N ASN A 304 -6.09 -25.17 22.92
CA ASN A 304 -4.99 -24.31 22.48
C ASN A 304 -5.42 -23.42 21.33
N ILE A 305 -5.77 -22.18 21.65
CA ILE A 305 -6.24 -21.20 20.69
C ILE A 305 -5.20 -20.09 20.54
N PHE A 306 -4.77 -19.87 19.31
CA PHE A 306 -3.77 -18.85 18.97
C PHE A 306 -4.40 -17.71 18.20
N VAL A 307 -3.99 -16.48 18.52
CA VAL A 307 -4.40 -15.27 17.82
C VAL A 307 -3.14 -14.60 17.28
N THR A 308 -3.17 -14.16 16.02
CA THR A 308 -2.06 -13.46 15.40
C THR A 308 -2.53 -12.17 14.74
N SER A 309 -1.71 -11.15 14.86
CA SER A 309 -1.90 -9.82 14.28
C SER A 309 -0.52 -9.17 14.08
N PRO A 310 -0.38 -8.16 13.21
CA PRO A 310 0.89 -7.45 13.05
C PRO A 310 1.39 -6.76 14.34
N SER A 311 0.46 -6.27 15.17
CA SER A 311 0.72 -5.61 16.45
C SER A 311 -0.34 -6.02 17.48
N PRO A 312 0.02 -6.21 18.76
CA PRO A 312 -0.93 -6.56 19.81
C PRO A 312 -1.94 -5.43 20.12
N GLU A 313 -1.63 -4.17 19.80
CA GLU A 313 -2.56 -3.05 20.02
C GLU A 313 -3.85 -3.19 19.19
N ASN A 314 -3.75 -3.78 18.00
CA ASN A 314 -4.90 -4.01 17.12
C ASN A 314 -5.93 -4.97 17.74
N LEU A 315 -5.50 -5.82 18.67
CA LEU A 315 -6.35 -6.84 19.31
C LEU A 315 -7.04 -6.35 20.58
N LYS A 316 -6.90 -5.07 20.95
CA LYS A 316 -7.58 -4.52 22.13
C LYS A 316 -9.10 -4.74 22.05
N THR A 317 -9.70 -4.42 20.91
CA THR A 317 -11.13 -4.62 20.67
C THR A 317 -11.48 -6.10 20.61
N PHE A 318 -10.65 -6.92 19.98
CA PHE A 318 -10.85 -8.37 19.93
C PHE A 318 -10.97 -8.97 21.33
N PHE A 319 -9.99 -8.74 22.21
CA PHE A 319 -9.99 -9.29 23.57
C PHE A 319 -11.10 -8.70 24.45
N GLU A 320 -11.46 -7.42 24.26
CA GLU A 320 -12.62 -6.82 24.95
C GLU A 320 -13.91 -7.59 24.65
N PHE A 321 -14.14 -7.94 23.37
CA PHE A 321 -15.31 -8.72 22.98
C PHE A 321 -15.24 -10.19 23.40
N VAL A 322 -14.04 -10.78 23.50
CA VAL A 322 -13.87 -12.12 24.10
C VAL A 322 -14.31 -12.12 25.56
N VAL A 323 -13.86 -11.14 26.35
CA VAL A 323 -14.25 -11.02 27.76
C VAL A 323 -15.75 -10.77 27.89
N ARG A 324 -16.33 -9.91 27.04
CA ARG A 324 -17.77 -9.67 27.02
C ARG A 324 -18.57 -10.93 26.69
N ALA A 325 -18.11 -11.72 25.72
CA ALA A 325 -18.73 -12.98 25.33
C ALA A 325 -18.62 -14.04 26.43
N LEU A 326 -17.47 -14.17 27.10
CA LEU A 326 -17.30 -15.07 28.25
C LEU A 326 -18.26 -14.69 29.39
N LYS A 327 -18.41 -13.40 29.68
CA LYS A 327 -19.39 -12.91 30.67
C LYS A 327 -20.83 -13.25 30.26
N ALA A 328 -21.18 -13.12 28.98
CA ALA A 328 -22.50 -13.52 28.46
C ALA A 328 -22.76 -15.04 28.54
N LEU A 329 -21.71 -15.86 28.52
CA LEU A 329 -21.76 -17.31 28.76
C LEU A 329 -21.68 -17.68 30.26
N ASN A 330 -21.83 -16.73 31.16
CA ASN A 330 -21.74 -16.89 32.61
C ASN A 330 -20.38 -17.41 33.10
N TYR A 331 -19.27 -16.95 32.52
CA TYR A 331 -17.92 -17.14 33.07
C TYR A 331 -17.55 -15.95 33.96
N ALA A 332 -17.08 -16.23 35.18
CA ALA A 332 -16.66 -15.22 36.14
C ALA A 332 -15.16 -14.90 36.04
N GLU A 333 -14.84 -13.60 36.08
CA GLU A 333 -13.46 -13.09 36.07
C GLU A 333 -12.77 -13.47 37.39
N HIS A 334 -11.49 -13.88 37.32
CA HIS A 334 -10.66 -14.38 38.44
C HIS A 334 -11.08 -15.71 39.07
N ILE A 335 -12.22 -16.28 38.68
CA ILE A 335 -12.65 -17.62 39.09
C ILE A 335 -12.46 -18.58 37.92
N ASP A 336 -13.14 -18.30 36.81
CA ASP A 336 -13.12 -19.17 35.63
C ASP A 336 -12.02 -18.79 34.64
N TYR A 337 -11.58 -17.53 34.62
CA TYR A 337 -10.50 -17.07 33.76
C TYR A 337 -9.65 -15.93 34.35
N GLU A 338 -8.40 -15.85 33.89
CA GLU A 338 -7.41 -14.83 34.27
C GLU A 338 -6.84 -14.14 33.02
N LEU A 339 -6.65 -12.82 33.11
CA LEU A 339 -6.11 -11.98 32.04
C LEU A 339 -4.64 -11.65 32.31
N VAL A 340 -3.76 -11.96 31.36
CA VAL A 340 -2.33 -11.62 31.43
C VAL A 340 -2.03 -10.48 30.46
N GLN A 341 -1.56 -9.37 31.01
CA GLN A 341 -1.14 -8.18 30.25
C GLN A 341 0.35 -8.21 29.92
N SER A 342 0.73 -7.56 28.82
CA SER A 342 2.12 -7.39 28.43
C SER A 342 2.89 -6.54 29.44
N THR A 343 4.12 -6.97 29.75
CA THR A 343 5.11 -6.21 30.54
C THR A 343 5.93 -5.23 29.70
N LEU A 344 5.91 -5.38 28.36
CA LEU A 344 6.70 -4.56 27.45
C LEU A 344 6.04 -3.17 27.24
N PRO A 345 6.79 -2.05 27.41
CA PRO A 345 6.27 -0.70 27.22
C PRO A 345 5.72 -0.45 25.82
N GLU A 346 6.31 -1.08 24.81
CA GLU A 346 5.94 -0.95 23.39
C GLU A 346 4.53 -1.47 23.09
N TYR A 347 3.98 -2.35 23.93
CA TYR A 347 2.67 -2.98 23.74
C TYR A 347 1.58 -2.39 24.63
N GLY A 348 1.83 -1.26 25.30
CA GLY A 348 0.78 -0.46 25.94
C GLY A 348 -0.13 -1.20 26.94
N LYS A 349 0.42 -2.16 27.72
CA LYS A 349 -0.34 -3.05 28.62
C LYS A 349 -1.47 -3.84 27.92
N ALA A 350 -1.32 -4.13 26.63
CA ALA A 350 -2.27 -4.97 25.90
C ALA A 350 -2.40 -6.37 26.53
N ILE A 351 -3.58 -6.96 26.41
CA ILE A 351 -3.82 -8.36 26.83
C ILE A 351 -3.09 -9.26 25.83
N VAL A 352 -2.25 -10.16 26.35
CA VAL A 352 -1.46 -11.09 25.52
C VAL A 352 -1.98 -12.52 25.67
N ARG A 353 -2.49 -12.89 26.85
CA ARG A 353 -2.97 -14.24 27.12
C ARG A 353 -4.19 -14.21 28.04
N ILE A 354 -5.14 -15.10 27.78
CA ILE A 354 -6.27 -15.41 28.65
C ILE A 354 -6.17 -16.90 29.02
N ASN A 355 -6.08 -17.18 30.32
CA ASN A 355 -6.10 -18.53 30.86
C ASN A 355 -7.52 -18.83 31.35
N ILE A 356 -8.08 -19.97 30.97
CA ILE A 356 -9.45 -20.38 31.35
C ILE A 356 -9.35 -21.75 32.03
N HIS A 357 -10.08 -21.92 33.14
CA HIS A 357 -9.91 -23.04 34.08
C HIS A 357 -11.21 -23.75 34.47
N ARG A 358 -12.36 -23.36 33.91
CA ARG A 358 -13.69 -23.85 34.31
C ARG A 358 -13.84 -25.38 34.20
N ASP A 359 -13.72 -25.92 32.99
CA ASP A 359 -13.87 -27.36 32.74
C ASP A 359 -12.50 -28.06 32.66
N HIS A 360 -11.59 -27.48 31.87
CA HIS A 360 -10.21 -27.91 31.72
C HIS A 360 -9.33 -26.69 31.42
N ARG A 361 -8.00 -26.88 31.40
CA ARG A 361 -7.07 -25.78 31.12
C ARG A 361 -7.13 -25.43 29.63
N GLN A 362 -7.68 -24.26 29.33
CA GLN A 362 -7.72 -23.69 28.00
C GLN A 362 -6.90 -22.40 27.98
N THR A 363 -6.26 -22.11 26.86
CA THR A 363 -5.44 -20.91 26.70
C THR A 363 -5.75 -20.23 25.38
N VAL A 364 -5.97 -18.92 25.45
CA VAL A 364 -6.01 -18.03 24.29
C VAL A 364 -4.76 -17.17 24.37
N GLN A 365 -3.86 -17.30 23.39
CA GLN A 365 -2.61 -16.54 23.40
C GLN A 365 -2.33 -15.84 22.08
N TRP A 366 -1.85 -14.62 22.19
CA TRP A 366 -1.31 -13.89 21.05
C TRP A 366 0.10 -14.36 20.73
N ILE A 367 0.37 -14.51 19.43
CA ILE A 367 1.71 -14.78 18.91
C ILE A 367 2.05 -13.82 17.78
N GLN A 368 3.34 -13.55 17.63
CA GLN A 368 3.82 -12.83 16.46
C GLN A 368 3.69 -13.70 15.21
N PRO A 369 3.34 -13.15 14.04
CA PRO A 369 3.24 -13.90 12.79
C PRO A 369 4.53 -14.66 12.41
N GLN A 370 5.69 -14.23 12.90
CA GLN A 370 7.00 -14.82 12.63
C GLN A 370 7.22 -16.14 13.39
N ASP A 371 6.59 -16.30 14.56
CA ASP A 371 6.81 -17.41 15.49
C ASP A 371 5.93 -18.63 15.17
N HIS A 372 5.88 -19.03 13.89
CA HIS A 372 5.02 -20.13 13.43
C HIS A 372 5.34 -21.49 14.08
N HIS A 373 6.53 -21.67 14.66
CA HIS A 373 6.94 -22.89 15.35
C HIS A 373 6.07 -23.21 16.58
N GLN A 374 5.53 -22.19 17.24
CA GLN A 374 4.67 -22.37 18.42
C GLN A 374 3.29 -22.97 18.06
N LEU A 375 2.92 -22.96 16.77
CA LEU A 375 1.64 -23.45 16.27
C LEU A 375 1.57 -24.98 16.12
N THR A 376 2.60 -25.71 16.53
CA THR A 376 2.65 -27.19 16.40
C THR A 376 1.51 -27.88 17.17
N HIS A 377 1.07 -27.31 18.30
CA HIS A 377 -0.02 -27.82 19.13
C HIS A 377 -1.30 -26.97 19.04
N CYS A 378 -1.45 -26.19 17.96
CA CYS A 378 -2.59 -25.32 17.72
C CYS A 378 -3.81 -26.13 17.25
N GLU A 379 -4.98 -25.86 17.84
CA GLU A 379 -6.26 -26.42 17.38
C GLU A 379 -7.08 -25.41 16.57
N LEU A 380 -7.00 -24.14 16.95
CA LEU A 380 -7.65 -23.01 16.29
C LEU A 380 -6.68 -21.83 16.20
N LEU A 381 -6.45 -21.35 14.98
CA LEU A 381 -5.70 -20.12 14.72
C LEU A 381 -6.64 -19.03 14.22
N ILE A 382 -6.55 -17.85 14.83
CA ILE A 382 -7.26 -16.64 14.39
C ILE A 382 -6.22 -15.65 13.87
N VAL A 383 -6.38 -15.23 12.63
CA VAL A 383 -5.54 -14.22 11.98
C VAL A 383 -6.38 -12.96 11.79
N ASP A 384 -6.13 -11.92 12.60
CA ASP A 384 -6.76 -10.61 12.39
C ASP A 384 -5.88 -9.73 11.49
N GLU A 385 -6.52 -8.95 10.62
CA GLU A 385 -5.87 -8.16 9.57
C GLU A 385 -4.87 -8.97 8.72
N ALA A 386 -5.30 -10.12 8.23
CA ALA A 386 -4.47 -11.04 7.44
C ALA A 386 -3.82 -10.37 6.21
N ALA A 387 -4.46 -9.34 5.65
CA ALA A 387 -3.91 -8.63 4.49
C ALA A 387 -2.70 -7.72 4.80
N ALA A 388 -2.42 -7.46 6.08
CA ALA A 388 -1.21 -6.76 6.52
C ALA A 388 -0.01 -7.70 6.70
N ILE A 389 -0.23 -9.02 6.67
CA ILE A 389 0.81 -10.03 6.83
C ILE A 389 1.33 -10.45 5.44
N PRO A 390 2.66 -10.53 5.22
CA PRO A 390 3.22 -11.02 3.97
C PRO A 390 2.67 -12.40 3.58
N LEU A 391 2.30 -12.59 2.31
CA LEU A 391 1.74 -13.86 1.82
C LEU A 391 2.63 -15.09 2.12
N PRO A 392 3.97 -15.05 2.00
CA PRO A 392 4.83 -16.19 2.34
C PRO A 392 4.74 -16.56 3.83
N LEU A 393 4.58 -15.57 4.70
CA LEU A 393 4.45 -15.78 6.14
C LEU A 393 3.07 -16.34 6.48
N LEU A 394 2.02 -15.77 5.87
CA LEU A 394 0.66 -16.26 6.02
C LEU A 394 0.53 -17.74 5.59
N ARG A 395 1.21 -18.15 4.51
CA ARG A 395 1.26 -19.58 4.11
C ARG A 395 1.88 -20.48 5.16
N LYS A 396 2.93 -20.03 5.85
CA LYS A 396 3.54 -20.80 6.95
C LYS A 396 2.61 -20.91 8.17
N LEU A 397 1.69 -19.96 8.33
CA LEU A 397 0.65 -19.98 9.37
C LEU A 397 -0.56 -20.85 9.00
N LEU A 398 -0.70 -21.29 7.75
CA LEU A 398 -1.80 -22.18 7.34
C LEU A 398 -1.39 -23.65 7.57
N GLY A 399 -1.55 -24.12 8.81
CA GLY A 399 -1.30 -25.52 9.19
C GLY A 399 -2.54 -26.43 9.11
N PRO A 400 -2.42 -27.70 9.57
CA PRO A 400 -3.48 -28.70 9.62
C PRO A 400 -4.41 -28.51 10.85
N TYR A 401 -4.87 -27.27 11.06
CA TYR A 401 -5.79 -26.87 12.12
C TYR A 401 -6.84 -25.88 11.59
N LEU A 402 -7.91 -25.65 12.36
CA LEU A 402 -8.97 -24.72 11.99
C LEU A 402 -8.41 -23.31 11.94
N VAL A 403 -8.61 -22.60 10.83
CA VAL A 403 -8.10 -21.23 10.67
C VAL A 403 -9.24 -20.26 10.39
N PHE A 404 -9.34 -19.22 11.21
CA PHE A 404 -10.18 -18.05 10.96
C PHE A 404 -9.30 -16.90 10.51
N MET A 405 -9.68 -16.26 9.41
CA MET A 405 -8.97 -15.09 8.91
C MET A 405 -9.94 -13.94 8.75
N ALA A 406 -9.60 -12.78 9.30
CA ALA A 406 -10.26 -11.53 8.99
C ALA A 406 -9.35 -10.67 8.10
N SER A 407 -9.96 -10.05 7.08
CA SER A 407 -9.29 -9.12 6.20
C SER A 407 -10.14 -7.87 5.99
N THR A 408 -9.49 -6.71 6.06
CA THR A 408 -10.06 -5.44 5.61
C THR A 408 -10.19 -5.40 4.08
N ILE A 409 -11.37 -5.08 3.57
CA ILE A 409 -11.58 -4.66 2.17
C ILE A 409 -11.73 -3.14 2.10
N ASN A 410 -11.23 -2.53 1.02
CA ASN A 410 -11.43 -1.11 0.68
C ASN A 410 -11.00 -0.10 1.77
N GLY A 411 -10.03 -0.44 2.62
CA GLY A 411 -9.55 0.45 3.70
C GLY A 411 -8.39 1.36 3.29
N TYR A 412 -8.27 2.51 3.96
CA TYR A 412 -7.18 3.48 3.74
C TYR A 412 -5.80 3.03 4.25
N GLU A 413 -5.73 1.98 5.07
CA GLU A 413 -4.45 1.40 5.55
C GLU A 413 -3.69 0.67 4.44
N GLY A 414 -4.33 0.53 3.28
CA GLY A 414 -3.70 0.19 2.04
C GLY A 414 -3.39 -1.26 1.87
N THR A 415 -3.96 -2.14 2.67
CA THR A 415 -3.92 -3.59 2.44
C THR A 415 -4.75 -3.91 1.19
N GLY A 416 -4.03 -4.16 0.08
CA GLY A 416 -4.61 -4.25 -1.25
C GLY A 416 -5.55 -5.44 -1.38
N ARG A 417 -6.76 -5.16 -1.87
CA ARG A 417 -7.71 -6.15 -2.38
C ARG A 417 -7.06 -7.17 -3.33
N ALA A 418 -5.99 -6.79 -4.02
CA ALA A 418 -5.14 -7.66 -4.81
C ALA A 418 -4.59 -8.88 -4.03
N LEU A 419 -4.12 -8.67 -2.79
CA LEU A 419 -3.58 -9.72 -1.94
C LEU A 419 -4.69 -10.66 -1.46
N GLN A 420 -5.84 -10.12 -1.09
CA GLN A 420 -7.01 -10.93 -0.78
C GLN A 420 -7.50 -11.73 -1.98
N LEU A 421 -7.62 -11.13 -3.17
CA LEU A 421 -8.05 -11.84 -4.38
C LEU A 421 -7.07 -12.96 -4.74
N LYS A 422 -5.76 -12.71 -4.64
CA LYS A 422 -4.73 -13.74 -4.85
C LYS A 422 -4.81 -14.83 -3.79
N LEU A 423 -4.96 -14.47 -2.51
CA LEU A 423 -5.07 -15.41 -1.40
C LEU A 423 -6.33 -16.26 -1.51
N LEU A 424 -7.50 -15.66 -1.72
CA LEU A 424 -8.75 -16.37 -1.89
C LEU A 424 -8.73 -17.24 -3.14
N LYS A 425 -8.16 -16.77 -4.26
CA LYS A 425 -7.98 -17.60 -5.45
C LYS A 425 -7.12 -18.83 -5.16
N GLN A 426 -5.99 -18.66 -4.47
CA GLN A 426 -5.12 -19.76 -4.07
C GLN A 426 -5.81 -20.73 -3.09
N LEU A 427 -6.51 -20.20 -2.09
CA LEU A 427 -7.27 -21.01 -1.15
C LEU A 427 -8.42 -21.75 -1.81
N ARG A 428 -9.04 -21.19 -2.87
CA ARG A 428 -10.05 -21.88 -3.68
C ARG A 428 -9.42 -23.03 -4.49
N GLU A 429 -8.25 -22.81 -5.08
CA GLU A 429 -7.48 -23.86 -5.77
C GLU A 429 -7.09 -24.98 -4.78
N GLU A 430 -6.61 -24.63 -3.58
CA GLU A 430 -6.30 -25.59 -2.51
C GLU A 430 -7.55 -26.25 -1.92
N SER A 431 -8.70 -25.57 -1.91
CA SER A 431 -9.95 -26.15 -1.42
C SER A 431 -10.44 -27.31 -2.28
N THR A 432 -10.14 -27.25 -3.58
CA THR A 432 -10.37 -28.36 -4.52
C THR A 432 -9.47 -29.57 -4.20
N SER A 433 -8.39 -29.34 -3.47
CA SER A 433 -7.38 -30.34 -3.07
C SER A 433 -7.62 -30.90 -1.64
N GLY A 434 -8.68 -30.50 -0.94
CA GLY A 434 -9.14 -31.15 0.30
C GLY A 434 -9.41 -30.26 1.53
N ARG A 435 -9.22 -28.94 1.45
CA ARG A 435 -9.47 -28.00 2.57
C ARG A 435 -10.70 -27.11 2.33
N PRO A 436 -11.88 -27.37 2.94
CA PRO A 436 -13.06 -26.51 2.76
C PRO A 436 -12.79 -25.05 3.13
N LEU A 437 -13.21 -24.14 2.25
CA LEU A 437 -13.15 -22.70 2.43
C LEU A 437 -14.57 -22.14 2.55
N ARG A 438 -14.85 -21.39 3.63
CA ARG A 438 -16.10 -20.62 3.80
C ARG A 438 -15.78 -19.14 3.75
N GLU A 439 -16.39 -18.42 2.81
CA GLU A 439 -16.21 -16.98 2.67
C GLU A 439 -17.41 -16.24 3.26
N ILE A 440 -17.15 -15.23 4.08
CA ILE A 440 -18.16 -14.38 4.71
C ILE A 440 -17.81 -12.92 4.42
N THR A 441 -18.81 -12.11 4.09
CA THR A 441 -18.67 -10.68 3.84
C THR A 441 -19.51 -9.88 4.84
N LEU A 442 -18.93 -8.88 5.52
CA LEU A 442 -19.72 -7.92 6.30
C LEU A 442 -19.83 -6.58 5.58
N GLU A 443 -21.06 -6.12 5.39
CA GLU A 443 -21.39 -4.87 4.69
C GLU A 443 -21.96 -3.80 5.63
N ILE A 444 -22.74 -4.20 6.65
CA ILE A 444 -23.47 -3.26 7.51
C ILE A 444 -22.54 -2.64 8.58
N PRO A 445 -22.40 -1.29 8.66
CA PRO A 445 -21.62 -0.62 9.68
C PRO A 445 -22.18 -0.82 11.10
N ILE A 446 -21.27 -0.88 12.08
CA ILE A 446 -21.64 -0.95 13.51
C ILE A 446 -21.55 0.41 14.22
N ARG A 447 -20.90 1.40 13.60
CA ARG A 447 -20.64 2.73 14.18
C ARG A 447 -21.70 3.76 13.81
N TYR A 448 -22.24 3.66 12.60
CA TYR A 448 -23.22 4.56 12.02
C TYR A 448 -24.27 3.75 11.26
N GLY A 449 -25.37 4.39 10.89
CA GLY A 449 -26.47 3.78 10.15
C GLY A 449 -26.06 3.33 8.75
N HIS A 450 -26.84 2.39 8.20
CA HIS A 450 -26.64 1.90 6.84
C HIS A 450 -26.83 3.06 5.82
N HIS A 451 -26.04 3.02 4.73
CA HIS A 451 -26.03 4.03 3.67
C HIS A 451 -25.80 5.49 4.13
N ASP A 452 -24.85 5.71 5.05
CA ASP A 452 -24.48 7.05 5.49
C ASP A 452 -23.93 7.91 4.31
N PRO A 453 -24.54 9.08 4.01
CA PRO A 453 -24.10 9.95 2.92
C PRO A 453 -22.66 10.45 3.06
N VAL A 454 -22.19 10.66 4.28
CA VAL A 454 -20.80 11.10 4.53
C VAL A 454 -19.81 9.98 4.21
N GLU A 455 -20.19 8.72 4.48
CA GLU A 455 -19.38 7.55 4.07
C GLU A 455 -19.31 7.46 2.55
N ALA A 456 -20.47 7.50 1.89
CA ALA A 456 -20.56 7.38 0.45
C ALA A 456 -19.78 8.50 -0.26
N TRP A 457 -19.85 9.72 0.26
CA TRP A 457 -19.04 10.84 -0.24
C TRP A 457 -17.55 10.59 -0.07
N LEU A 458 -17.11 10.17 1.12
CA LEU A 458 -15.69 9.90 1.41
C LEU A 458 -15.15 8.79 0.50
N ASP A 459 -15.92 7.71 0.35
CA ASP A 459 -15.58 6.59 -0.52
C ASP A 459 -15.47 6.99 -1.99
N ASN A 460 -16.37 7.85 -2.47
CA ASN A 460 -16.32 8.39 -3.82
C ASN A 460 -15.11 9.33 -3.99
N LEU A 461 -14.89 10.27 -3.07
CA LEU A 461 -13.75 11.19 -3.09
C LEU A 461 -12.40 10.44 -3.12
N LEU A 462 -12.27 9.39 -2.30
CA LEU A 462 -11.04 8.60 -2.19
C LEU A 462 -10.95 7.44 -3.18
N CYS A 463 -11.99 7.25 -4.01
CA CYS A 463 -12.09 6.19 -5.01
C CYS A 463 -11.95 4.76 -4.46
N LEU A 464 -12.52 4.49 -3.28
CA LEU A 464 -12.38 3.20 -2.59
C LEU A 464 -13.35 2.12 -3.14
N ARG A 465 -14.43 2.53 -3.83
CA ARG A 465 -15.51 1.65 -4.34
C ARG A 465 -15.27 1.04 -5.73
N GLY A 466 -14.06 1.16 -6.30
CA GLY A 466 -13.77 0.82 -7.70
C GLY A 466 -14.08 -0.62 -8.18
N ALA A 467 -14.50 -1.54 -7.29
CA ALA A 467 -14.85 -2.92 -7.57
C ALA A 467 -15.93 -3.14 -8.64
N GLU A 468 -16.97 -2.31 -8.60
CA GLU A 468 -18.13 -2.48 -9.46
C GLU A 468 -17.78 -2.12 -10.91
N SER A 469 -16.87 -1.15 -11.10
CA SER A 469 -16.41 -0.71 -12.43
C SER A 469 -15.64 -1.78 -13.21
N MET A 470 -14.98 -2.73 -12.53
CA MET A 470 -14.16 -3.77 -13.19
C MET A 470 -14.96 -4.97 -13.73
N LYS A 471 -16.21 -5.19 -13.29
CA LYS A 471 -17.00 -6.35 -13.75
C LYS A 471 -17.50 -6.21 -15.20
N ALA A 472 -17.52 -4.99 -15.74
CA ALA A 472 -18.08 -4.70 -17.06
C ALA A 472 -17.20 -5.17 -18.25
N VAL A 473 -15.96 -5.60 -18.02
CA VAL A 473 -14.94 -5.82 -19.08
C VAL A 473 -15.18 -7.08 -19.91
N LEU A 474 -15.57 -8.15 -19.25
CA LEU A 474 -15.55 -9.50 -19.82
C LEU A 474 -16.95 -9.99 -20.22
N GLY A 475 -18.00 -9.29 -19.80
CA GLY A 475 -19.37 -9.64 -20.11
C GLY A 475 -19.82 -9.04 -21.43
N THR A 476 -19.35 -9.58 -22.57
CA THR A 476 -20.04 -9.69 -23.89
C THR A 476 -19.11 -9.62 -25.11
N SER A 477 -17.94 -8.97 -25.02
CA SER A 477 -16.98 -8.90 -26.13
C SER A 477 -15.60 -9.35 -25.65
N GLY A 478 -15.04 -10.39 -26.27
CA GLY A 478 -13.75 -10.95 -25.88
C GLY A 478 -12.62 -9.91 -25.86
N CYS A 479 -11.52 -10.24 -25.18
CA CYS A 479 -10.40 -9.31 -25.02
C CYS A 479 -9.79 -8.90 -26.38
N PRO A 480 -9.55 -7.59 -26.64
CA PRO A 480 -8.96 -7.13 -27.89
C PRO A 480 -7.49 -7.54 -27.98
N ASN A 481 -6.99 -7.85 -29.18
CA ASN A 481 -5.58 -8.22 -29.37
C ASN A 481 -4.66 -7.07 -28.88
N PRO A 482 -3.62 -7.33 -28.04
CA PRO A 482 -2.68 -6.31 -27.58
C PRO A 482 -2.11 -5.41 -28.68
N ALA A 483 -1.92 -5.92 -29.90
CA ALA A 483 -1.42 -5.12 -31.02
C ALA A 483 -2.36 -3.98 -31.43
N GLN A 484 -3.66 -4.10 -31.17
CA GLN A 484 -4.69 -3.11 -31.51
C GLN A 484 -4.89 -2.05 -30.41
N CYS A 485 -4.18 -2.17 -29.29
CA CYS A 485 -4.25 -1.21 -28.21
C CYS A 485 -3.25 -0.07 -28.42
N GLU A 486 -3.70 1.16 -28.14
CA GLU A 486 -2.91 2.40 -28.20
C GLU A 486 -2.77 2.99 -26.79
N LEU A 487 -1.63 3.66 -26.53
CA LEU A 487 -1.34 4.33 -25.27
C LEU A 487 -1.69 5.82 -25.38
N PHE A 488 -2.41 6.35 -24.39
CA PHE A 488 -2.82 7.76 -24.32
C PHE A 488 -2.25 8.43 -23.07
N GLU A 489 -1.86 9.69 -23.18
CA GLU A 489 -1.50 10.55 -22.05
C GLU A 489 -2.76 11.21 -21.49
N VAL A 490 -2.95 11.12 -20.18
CA VAL A 490 -4.11 11.67 -19.48
C VAL A 490 -3.80 13.07 -18.99
N ASN A 491 -4.63 14.04 -19.38
CA ASN A 491 -4.54 15.38 -18.82
C ASN A 491 -5.07 15.39 -17.38
N ARG A 492 -4.17 15.63 -16.43
CA ARG A 492 -4.48 15.63 -15.00
C ARG A 492 -5.41 16.77 -14.59
N ASP A 493 -5.33 17.94 -15.22
CA ASP A 493 -6.22 19.05 -14.92
C ASP A 493 -7.67 18.70 -15.26
N SER A 494 -7.88 18.06 -16.41
CA SER A 494 -9.21 17.60 -16.84
C SER A 494 -9.68 16.37 -16.06
N LEU A 495 -8.77 15.49 -15.65
CA LEU A 495 -9.08 14.33 -14.81
C LEU A 495 -9.60 14.73 -13.42
N PHE A 496 -8.96 15.71 -12.78
CA PHE A 496 -9.31 16.17 -11.43
C PHE A 496 -10.33 17.32 -11.38
N SER A 497 -10.88 17.71 -12.53
CA SER A 497 -11.91 18.77 -12.65
C SER A 497 -13.29 18.45 -12.03
N TYR A 498 -13.47 17.22 -11.53
CA TYR A 498 -14.71 16.75 -10.90
C TYR A 498 -15.95 16.72 -11.82
N HIS A 499 -15.74 16.52 -13.13
CA HIS A 499 -16.83 16.22 -14.06
C HIS A 499 -17.28 14.75 -13.93
N PRO A 500 -18.58 14.40 -14.04
CA PRO A 500 -19.07 13.02 -13.85
C PRO A 500 -18.35 11.96 -14.70
N ALA A 501 -18.05 12.27 -15.96
CA ALA A 501 -17.30 11.37 -16.83
C ALA A 501 -15.82 11.21 -16.42
N SER A 502 -15.17 12.30 -15.99
CA SER A 502 -13.80 12.28 -15.50
C SER A 502 -13.70 11.51 -14.18
N GLU A 503 -14.71 11.65 -13.32
CA GLU A 503 -14.80 10.94 -12.04
C GLU A 503 -14.97 9.43 -12.28
N ALA A 504 -15.87 9.01 -13.18
CA ALA A 504 -16.02 7.59 -13.55
C ALA A 504 -14.71 6.99 -14.13
N PHE A 505 -13.98 7.78 -14.93
CA PHE A 505 -12.68 7.38 -15.46
C PHE A 505 -11.61 7.30 -14.35
N LEU A 506 -11.56 8.27 -13.44
CA LEU A 506 -10.66 8.28 -12.29
C LEU A 506 -10.91 7.10 -11.35
N GLN A 507 -12.18 6.78 -11.08
CA GLN A 507 -12.57 5.59 -10.31
C GLN A 507 -12.04 4.31 -10.96
N SER A 508 -12.14 4.20 -12.28
CA SER A 508 -11.62 3.06 -13.03
C SER A 508 -10.09 2.96 -12.96
N VAL A 509 -9.39 4.09 -13.08
CA VAL A 509 -7.92 4.16 -12.93
C VAL A 509 -7.49 3.76 -11.52
N MET A 510 -8.12 4.32 -10.49
CA MET A 510 -7.78 4.02 -9.09
C MET A 510 -8.13 2.58 -8.72
N SER A 511 -9.25 2.05 -9.23
CA SER A 511 -9.62 0.65 -9.09
C SER A 511 -8.53 -0.28 -9.61
N LEU A 512 -7.97 0.04 -10.79
CA LEU A 512 -6.89 -0.72 -11.37
C LEU A 512 -5.61 -0.67 -10.51
N TYR A 513 -5.26 0.51 -9.97
CA TYR A 513 -4.13 0.62 -9.03
C TYR A 513 -4.35 -0.21 -7.76
N VAL A 514 -5.57 -0.17 -7.20
CA VAL A 514 -5.95 -0.97 -6.03
C VAL A 514 -5.87 -2.48 -6.33
N ALA A 515 -6.20 -2.89 -7.54
CA ALA A 515 -6.16 -4.29 -7.98
C ALA A 515 -4.75 -4.77 -8.38
N GLY A 516 -3.89 -3.88 -8.88
CA GLY A 516 -2.55 -4.22 -9.38
C GLY A 516 -1.45 -4.22 -8.31
N HIS A 517 -1.60 -3.44 -7.24
CA HIS A 517 -0.55 -3.24 -6.23
C HIS A 517 -0.88 -3.85 -4.87
N TYR A 518 0.17 -4.32 -4.17
CA TYR A 518 0.06 -4.90 -2.82
C TYR A 518 -0.34 -3.87 -1.76
N LYS A 519 0.16 -2.63 -1.89
CA LYS A 519 -0.19 -1.54 -0.98
C LYS A 519 -0.52 -0.26 -1.71
N ASN A 520 -1.67 0.34 -1.38
CA ASN A 520 -2.09 1.64 -1.90
C ASN A 520 -2.59 2.52 -0.76
N SER A 521 -2.06 3.73 -0.63
CA SER A 521 -2.58 4.69 0.34
C SER A 521 -3.49 5.69 -0.39
N PRO A 522 -4.57 6.19 0.24
CA PRO A 522 -5.33 7.31 -0.32
C PRO A 522 -4.47 8.56 -0.55
N ASN A 523 -3.35 8.70 0.16
CA ASN A 523 -2.39 9.78 -0.10
C ASN A 523 -1.76 9.69 -1.52
N ASP A 524 -1.75 8.51 -2.15
CA ASP A 524 -1.23 8.32 -3.50
C ASP A 524 -2.07 9.08 -4.55
N LEU A 525 -3.37 9.27 -4.27
CA LEU A 525 -4.26 10.06 -5.11
C LEU A 525 -3.84 11.54 -5.11
N GLN A 526 -3.49 12.07 -3.93
CA GLN A 526 -2.97 13.43 -3.79
C GLN A 526 -1.58 13.57 -4.43
N LEU A 527 -0.74 12.54 -4.32
CA LEU A 527 0.55 12.50 -5.01
C LEU A 527 0.36 12.53 -6.54
N LEU A 528 -0.60 11.76 -7.07
CA LEU A 528 -0.92 11.71 -8.49
C LEU A 528 -1.45 13.06 -9.02
N SER A 529 -2.23 13.78 -8.20
CA SER A 529 -2.86 15.05 -8.58
C SER A 529 -1.88 16.23 -8.54
N ASP A 530 -1.11 16.36 -7.45
CA ASP A 530 -0.44 17.62 -7.12
C ASP A 530 1.03 17.64 -7.56
N ALA A 531 1.70 16.48 -7.62
CA ALA A 531 3.13 16.43 -7.91
C ALA A 531 3.44 16.72 -9.39
N PRO A 532 4.16 17.80 -9.72
CA PRO A 532 4.29 18.28 -11.10
C PRO A 532 5.04 17.29 -12.01
N ALA A 533 6.05 16.61 -11.46
CA ALA A 533 6.88 15.65 -12.16
C ALA A 533 6.14 14.38 -12.63
N HIS A 534 4.93 14.12 -12.10
CA HIS A 534 4.18 12.91 -12.40
C HIS A 534 3.41 13.03 -13.73
N ARG A 535 3.38 11.93 -14.49
CA ARG A 535 2.57 11.78 -15.71
C ARG A 535 1.82 10.46 -15.66
N LEU A 536 0.66 10.44 -16.31
CA LEU A 536 -0.25 9.30 -16.32
C LEU A 536 -0.51 8.86 -17.76
N TYR A 537 -0.26 7.59 -18.03
CA TYR A 537 -0.52 6.96 -19.32
C TYR A 537 -1.50 5.81 -19.16
N VAL A 538 -2.41 5.66 -20.11
CA VAL A 538 -3.45 4.63 -20.09
C VAL A 538 -3.46 3.90 -21.42
N LEU A 539 -3.43 2.57 -21.38
CA LEU A 539 -3.62 1.72 -22.53
C LEU A 539 -5.11 1.45 -22.72
N LEU A 540 -5.63 1.84 -23.87
CA LEU A 540 -7.03 1.64 -24.24
C LEU A 540 -7.11 0.72 -25.46
N ALA A 541 -8.19 -0.06 -25.52
CA ALA A 541 -8.58 -0.69 -26.76
C ALA A 541 -8.96 0.40 -27.77
N ARG A 542 -8.61 0.21 -29.05
CA ARG A 542 -9.07 1.13 -30.09
C ARG A 542 -10.61 1.12 -30.11
N PRO A 543 -11.28 2.28 -30.03
CA PRO A 543 -12.74 2.33 -30.12
C PRO A 543 -13.17 1.68 -31.43
N LYS A 544 -14.07 0.70 -31.39
CA LYS A 544 -14.67 0.19 -32.62
C LYS A 544 -15.59 1.29 -33.16
N PRO A 545 -15.61 1.54 -34.48
CA PRO A 545 -16.51 2.54 -35.08
C PRO A 545 -18.00 2.21 -34.92
N THR A 546 -18.33 1.00 -34.44
CA THR A 546 -19.69 0.53 -34.13
C THR A 546 -20.20 0.92 -32.74
N ASP A 547 -19.30 1.30 -31.83
CA ASP A 547 -19.68 1.75 -30.49
C ASP A 547 -20.00 3.25 -30.57
N GLY A 548 -21.21 3.64 -30.19
CA GLY A 548 -21.66 5.03 -30.26
C GLY A 548 -20.72 6.01 -29.53
N PRO A 549 -20.83 7.33 -29.79
CA PRO A 549 -19.88 8.36 -29.33
C PRO A 549 -19.81 8.58 -27.80
N ALA A 550 -20.44 7.74 -26.98
CA ALA A 550 -20.70 8.02 -25.56
C ALA A 550 -20.34 6.90 -24.57
N GLN A 551 -19.66 5.82 -24.99
CA GLN A 551 -19.14 4.85 -24.03
C GLN A 551 -17.69 5.20 -23.66
N LEU A 552 -17.46 5.58 -22.40
CA LEU A 552 -16.13 5.86 -21.86
C LEU A 552 -15.24 4.61 -22.05
N PRO A 553 -14.11 4.71 -22.77
CA PRO A 553 -13.23 3.57 -22.97
C PRO A 553 -12.58 3.21 -21.63
N MET A 554 -12.69 1.94 -21.25
CA MET A 554 -12.16 1.50 -19.97
C MET A 554 -10.63 1.30 -20.04
N PRO A 555 -9.86 1.80 -19.04
CA PRO A 555 -8.42 1.55 -18.92
C PRO A 555 -8.09 0.06 -18.78
N LEU A 556 -7.29 -0.51 -19.70
CA LEU A 556 -6.79 -1.89 -19.61
C LEU A 556 -5.50 -1.98 -18.78
N VAL A 557 -4.60 -1.01 -19.02
CA VAL A 557 -3.33 -0.85 -18.30
C VAL A 557 -3.15 0.61 -17.97
N VAL A 558 -2.70 0.91 -16.76
CA VAL A 558 -2.36 2.27 -16.34
C VAL A 558 -0.90 2.30 -15.91
N ILE A 559 -0.15 3.30 -16.39
CA ILE A 559 1.25 3.54 -16.07
C ILE A 559 1.40 4.93 -15.44
N GLN A 560 1.99 4.98 -14.25
CA GLN A 560 2.41 6.21 -13.60
C GLN A 560 3.93 6.39 -13.77
N VAL A 561 4.32 7.53 -14.31
CA VAL A 561 5.71 7.91 -14.52
C VAL A 561 6.02 9.16 -13.69
N ALA A 562 7.24 9.29 -13.18
CA ALA A 562 7.78 10.54 -12.68
C ALA A 562 9.07 10.90 -13.43
N MET A 563 9.17 12.17 -13.79
CA MET A 563 10.38 12.76 -14.36
C MET A 563 11.34 13.11 -13.22
N GLU A 564 12.55 12.54 -13.24
CA GLU A 564 13.57 12.73 -12.20
C GLU A 564 14.88 13.24 -12.84
N GLY A 565 15.70 13.95 -12.06
CA GLY A 565 17.04 14.37 -12.47
C GLY A 565 17.20 15.88 -12.70
N GLN A 566 18.22 16.26 -13.46
CA GLN A 566 18.66 17.68 -13.65
C GLN A 566 19.00 18.39 -12.33
N ILE A 567 19.60 17.66 -11.39
CA ILE A 567 19.95 18.20 -10.07
C ILE A 567 21.31 18.90 -10.15
N ALA A 568 21.41 20.10 -9.60
CA ALA A 568 22.68 20.81 -9.50
C ALA A 568 23.69 20.03 -8.65
N ALA A 569 24.92 19.84 -9.17
CA ALA A 569 25.97 19.06 -8.49
C ALA A 569 26.29 19.57 -7.07
N ASN A 570 26.23 20.88 -6.85
CA ASN A 570 26.44 21.48 -5.52
C ASN A 570 25.39 21.01 -4.50
N SER A 571 24.14 20.83 -4.94
CA SER A 571 23.06 20.33 -4.09
C SER A 571 23.29 18.87 -3.72
N ILE A 572 23.71 18.04 -4.70
CA ILE A 572 24.06 16.62 -4.47
C ILE A 572 25.21 16.52 -3.47
N ASN A 573 26.30 17.26 -3.68
CA ASN A 573 27.48 17.19 -2.81
C ASN A 573 27.16 17.67 -1.38
N GLN A 574 26.34 18.71 -1.21
CA GLN A 574 25.89 19.15 0.12
C GLN A 574 24.96 18.13 0.79
N ALA A 575 24.07 17.50 0.02
CA ALA A 575 23.16 16.48 0.54
C ALA A 575 23.91 15.20 0.93
N LEU A 576 24.88 14.77 0.12
CA LEU A 576 25.78 13.65 0.41
C LEU A 576 26.61 13.93 1.68
N ALA A 577 27.19 15.12 1.81
CA ALA A 577 27.96 15.52 2.99
C ALA A 577 27.11 15.53 4.28
N ARG A 578 25.83 15.88 4.18
CA ARG A 578 24.89 15.90 5.32
C ARG A 578 24.21 14.55 5.56
N GLY A 579 24.32 13.60 4.63
CA GLY A 579 23.59 12.33 4.67
C GLY A 579 22.06 12.48 4.61
N VAL A 580 21.54 13.65 4.21
CA VAL A 580 20.10 13.92 4.19
C VAL A 580 19.53 13.59 2.82
N ARG A 581 18.46 12.78 2.79
CA ARG A 581 17.69 12.52 1.57
C ARG A 581 16.78 13.71 1.29
N THR A 582 16.99 14.40 0.17
CA THR A 582 16.01 15.36 -0.34
C THR A 582 14.79 14.60 -0.87
N ALA A 583 13.58 15.13 -0.67
CA ALA A 583 12.36 14.50 -1.14
C ALA A 583 12.20 14.67 -2.67
N GLY A 584 11.58 13.70 -3.35
CA GLY A 584 11.26 13.75 -4.78
C GLY A 584 12.05 12.74 -5.62
N ASP A 585 13.36 12.98 -5.80
CA ASP A 585 14.22 12.23 -6.72
C ASP A 585 14.86 10.99 -6.05
N LEU A 586 14.27 9.81 -6.25
CA LEU A 586 14.77 8.59 -5.60
C LEU A 586 15.98 8.00 -6.33
N ILE A 587 15.87 7.77 -7.64
CA ILE A 587 16.90 7.03 -8.39
C ILE A 587 18.19 7.84 -8.46
N PRO A 588 18.19 9.14 -8.85
CA PRO A 588 19.39 9.97 -8.81
C PRO A 588 20.10 9.94 -7.46
N TRP A 589 19.33 10.04 -6.37
CA TRP A 589 19.89 10.09 -5.02
C TRP A 589 20.46 8.74 -4.57
N VAL A 590 19.75 7.64 -4.80
CA VAL A 590 20.23 6.30 -4.41
C VAL A 590 21.48 5.92 -5.20
N VAL A 591 21.51 6.16 -6.52
CA VAL A 591 22.68 5.85 -7.35
C VAL A 591 23.86 6.74 -6.92
N SER A 592 23.67 8.05 -6.78
CA SER A 592 24.74 8.95 -6.36
C SER A 592 25.29 8.60 -4.96
N GLN A 593 24.44 8.14 -4.04
CA GLN A 593 24.88 7.69 -2.72
C GLN A 593 25.67 6.37 -2.77
N GLN A 594 25.23 5.40 -3.58
CA GLN A 594 25.81 4.05 -3.60
C GLN A 594 27.11 3.95 -4.39
N PHE A 595 27.26 4.76 -5.44
CA PHE A 595 28.45 4.82 -6.28
C PHE A 595 29.36 6.01 -5.94
N GLY A 596 28.88 6.99 -5.18
CA GLY A 596 29.65 8.17 -4.80
C GLY A 596 29.86 9.17 -5.94
N GLU A 597 29.10 9.04 -7.03
CA GLU A 597 29.21 9.89 -8.22
C GLU A 597 28.11 10.95 -8.28
N SER A 598 28.48 12.20 -8.56
CA SER A 598 27.52 13.30 -8.72
C SER A 598 26.98 13.45 -10.15
N ASP A 599 27.66 12.90 -11.14
CA ASP A 599 27.35 13.14 -12.56
C ASP A 599 26.04 12.46 -12.99
N PHE A 600 25.73 11.29 -12.44
CA PHE A 600 24.46 10.62 -12.70
C PHE A 600 23.25 11.47 -12.29
N GLY A 601 23.34 12.25 -11.22
CA GLY A 601 22.25 13.12 -10.78
C GLY A 601 21.96 14.32 -11.70
N ARG A 602 22.89 14.65 -12.61
CA ARG A 602 22.68 15.67 -13.64
C ARG A 602 21.83 15.15 -14.80
N LEU A 603 21.91 13.85 -15.07
CA LEU A 603 21.16 13.22 -16.17
C LEU A 603 19.66 13.35 -15.93
N SER A 604 18.93 13.54 -17.02
CA SER A 604 17.46 13.60 -17.02
C SER A 604 16.91 12.21 -17.26
N GLY A 605 15.96 11.76 -16.46
CA GLY A 605 15.38 10.45 -16.67
C GLY A 605 13.94 10.31 -16.23
N CYS A 606 13.42 9.14 -16.54
CA CYS A 606 12.03 8.78 -16.34
C CYS A 606 11.96 7.54 -15.45
N ARG A 607 11.31 7.68 -14.30
CA ARG A 607 11.03 6.58 -13.38
C ARG A 607 9.59 6.10 -13.52
N VAL A 608 9.38 4.83 -13.85
CA VAL A 608 8.05 4.21 -13.68
C VAL A 608 7.84 3.93 -12.20
N ILE A 609 6.85 4.60 -11.62
CA ILE A 609 6.45 4.41 -10.22
C ILE A 609 5.50 3.21 -10.13
N ARG A 610 4.52 3.15 -11.03
CA ARG A 610 3.46 2.14 -10.99
C ARG A 610 3.08 1.68 -12.39
N ILE A 611 2.89 0.38 -12.53
CA ILE A 611 2.21 -0.25 -13.66
C ILE A 611 1.13 -1.15 -13.10
N ALA A 612 -0.11 -0.92 -13.52
CA ALA A 612 -1.26 -1.70 -13.12
C ALA A 612 -1.94 -2.27 -14.36
N THR A 613 -2.02 -3.59 -14.44
CA THR A 613 -2.75 -4.33 -15.47
C THR A 613 -4.00 -4.93 -14.85
N HIS A 614 -5.09 -5.01 -15.60
CA HIS A 614 -6.29 -5.68 -15.12
C HIS A 614 -5.98 -7.13 -14.69
N PRO A 615 -6.39 -7.59 -13.49
CA PRO A 615 -6.03 -8.92 -12.98
C PRO A 615 -6.35 -10.06 -13.95
N ASP A 616 -7.49 -9.98 -14.63
CA ASP A 616 -7.94 -11.02 -15.58
C ASP A 616 -7.17 -10.98 -16.91
N LEU A 617 -6.44 -9.89 -17.21
CA LEU A 617 -5.63 -9.71 -18.41
C LEU A 617 -4.14 -9.97 -18.16
N THR A 618 -3.79 -10.39 -16.94
CA THR A 618 -2.41 -10.73 -16.58
C THR A 618 -1.94 -11.95 -17.38
N GLY A 619 -0.69 -11.93 -17.85
CA GLY A 619 -0.11 -13.01 -18.67
C GLY A 619 -0.38 -12.91 -20.18
N MET A 620 -1.31 -12.06 -20.64
CA MET A 620 -1.62 -11.87 -22.08
C MET A 620 -0.71 -10.87 -22.81
N GLY A 621 0.20 -10.19 -22.09
CA GLY A 621 1.21 -9.31 -22.70
C GLY A 621 0.83 -7.82 -22.84
N TYR A 622 -0.34 -7.38 -22.36
CA TYR A 622 -0.73 -5.95 -22.40
C TYR A 622 0.25 -5.02 -21.68
N GLY A 623 0.81 -5.44 -20.54
CA GLY A 623 1.82 -4.66 -19.82
C GLY A 623 3.09 -4.44 -20.63
N ARG A 624 3.53 -5.45 -21.41
CA ARG A 624 4.70 -5.34 -22.30
C ARG A 624 4.41 -4.35 -23.43
N ARG A 625 3.24 -4.48 -24.07
CA ARG A 625 2.79 -3.57 -25.13
C ARG A 625 2.75 -2.11 -24.65
N ALA A 626 2.20 -1.86 -23.47
CA ALA A 626 2.09 -0.52 -22.91
C ALA A 626 3.48 0.10 -22.65
N MET A 627 4.44 -0.71 -22.18
CA MET A 627 5.82 -0.26 -21.95
C MET A 627 6.58 0.01 -23.26
N GLU A 628 6.43 -0.85 -24.27
CA GLU A 628 7.05 -0.63 -25.59
C GLU A 628 6.51 0.64 -26.26
N GLU A 629 5.21 0.90 -26.15
CA GLU A 629 4.59 2.13 -26.66
C GLU A 629 5.04 3.36 -25.87
N LEU A 630 5.16 3.25 -24.54
CA LEU A 630 5.67 4.32 -23.69
C LEU A 630 7.10 4.70 -24.09
N VAL A 631 8.00 3.73 -24.21
CA VAL A 631 9.40 3.98 -24.64
C VAL A 631 9.42 4.60 -26.04
N ARG A 632 8.53 4.18 -26.95
CA ARG A 632 8.41 4.80 -28.27
C ARG A 632 8.00 6.27 -28.18
N ILE A 633 6.96 6.60 -27.43
CA ILE A 633 6.48 7.99 -27.24
C ILE A 633 7.60 8.84 -26.65
N LEU A 634 8.28 8.35 -25.61
CA LEU A 634 9.36 9.06 -24.95
C LEU A 634 10.58 9.27 -25.87
N ASN A 635 10.88 8.33 -26.78
CA ASN A 635 12.00 8.44 -27.73
C ASN A 635 11.70 9.33 -28.94
N GLN A 636 10.50 9.22 -29.53
CA GLN A 636 10.09 10.03 -30.69
C GLN A 636 10.09 11.53 -30.38
N THR A 637 9.82 11.84 -29.12
CA THR A 637 9.84 13.19 -28.59
C THR A 637 11.23 13.84 -28.59
N GLY A 638 12.31 13.05 -28.67
CA GLY A 638 13.70 13.54 -28.71
C GLY A 638 14.25 13.79 -30.13
N SER A 639 13.60 13.31 -31.19
CA SER A 639 13.99 13.63 -32.57
C SER A 639 13.24 14.88 -33.00
N GLY A 640 13.95 16.00 -33.19
CA GLY A 640 13.39 17.30 -33.53
C GLY A 640 12.47 17.27 -34.76
N LEU A 641 11.18 17.05 -34.52
CA LEU A 641 10.11 17.17 -35.49
C LEU A 641 9.37 18.49 -35.21
N ASN A 642 9.59 19.44 -36.12
CA ASN A 642 8.84 20.66 -36.40
C ASN A 642 8.22 21.39 -35.18
N LEU A 643 9.02 22.30 -34.63
CA LEU A 643 8.60 23.34 -33.68
C LEU A 643 7.47 24.25 -34.20
N ASP A 644 7.11 24.17 -35.49
CA ASP A 644 6.12 25.05 -36.12
C ASP A 644 4.65 24.65 -35.85
N GLU A 645 4.34 23.37 -35.60
CA GLU A 645 2.96 22.97 -35.23
C GLU A 645 2.69 23.10 -33.72
N ALA A 646 3.73 23.06 -32.89
CA ALA A 646 3.60 23.33 -31.45
C ALA A 646 3.46 24.84 -31.14
N ALA A 647 4.00 25.71 -32.00
CA ALA A 647 3.82 27.15 -31.87
C ALA A 647 2.37 27.61 -32.15
N ALA A 648 1.61 26.86 -32.96
CA ALA A 648 0.21 27.16 -33.25
C ALA A 648 -0.77 26.71 -32.13
N ALA A 649 -0.37 25.76 -31.29
CA ALA A 649 -1.18 25.25 -30.18
C ALA A 649 -0.82 25.84 -28.80
N VAL A 650 0.19 26.73 -28.74
CA VAL A 650 0.55 27.50 -27.53
C VAL A 650 0.21 28.97 -27.77
N THR A 651 -1.09 29.26 -27.87
CA THR A 651 -1.55 30.46 -27.15
C THR A 651 -1.36 30.11 -25.68
N ALA A 652 -0.33 30.69 -25.07
CA ALA A 652 -0.10 30.55 -23.64
C ALA A 652 -1.45 30.73 -22.93
N PRO A 653 -1.88 29.83 -22.03
CA PRO A 653 -2.84 30.25 -21.04
C PRO A 653 -2.15 31.44 -20.37
N SER A 654 -2.78 32.61 -20.46
CA SER A 654 -2.40 33.74 -19.64
C SER A 654 -2.11 33.18 -18.24
N LYS A 655 -0.97 33.56 -17.67
CA LYS A 655 -0.73 33.37 -16.22
C LYS A 655 -2.08 33.59 -15.54
N PRO A 656 -2.55 32.71 -14.64
CA PRO A 656 -3.67 33.11 -13.80
C PRO A 656 -3.22 34.44 -13.22
N SER A 657 -3.94 35.51 -13.55
CA SER A 657 -3.65 36.81 -12.99
C SER A 657 -3.57 36.56 -11.49
N ARG A 658 -2.43 36.91 -10.89
CA ARG A 658 -2.42 37.21 -9.46
C ARG A 658 -3.57 38.20 -9.32
N LEU A 659 -4.67 37.74 -8.72
CA LEU A 659 -5.80 38.60 -8.44
C LEU A 659 -5.21 39.79 -7.67
N ASP A 660 -5.39 40.98 -8.21
CA ASP A 660 -4.89 42.21 -7.63
C ASP A 660 -5.35 42.30 -6.17
N ASP A 661 -4.38 42.29 -5.25
CA ASP A 661 -4.56 42.47 -3.81
C ASP A 661 -4.83 43.95 -3.49
N ASP A 662 -5.84 44.56 -4.12
CA ASP A 662 -6.26 45.94 -3.85
C ASP A 662 -7.79 46.05 -3.74
N ALA A 663 -8.34 45.65 -2.58
CA ALA A 663 -9.64 46.09 -2.08
C ALA A 663 -9.84 45.77 -0.58
N ASP A 664 -9.09 46.46 0.29
CA ASP A 664 -9.44 46.57 1.71
C ASP A 664 -10.68 47.48 1.87
N ALA A 665 -11.90 46.89 1.92
CA ALA A 665 -13.10 47.50 2.55
C ALA A 665 -14.38 46.63 2.64
N ALA A 666 -14.43 45.37 2.17
CA ALA A 666 -15.66 44.56 2.28
C ALA A 666 -15.40 43.04 2.39
N LYS A 667 -14.96 42.57 3.57
CA LYS A 667 -14.51 41.18 3.78
C LYS A 667 -15.63 40.13 3.88
N THR A 668 -16.91 40.52 4.00
CA THR A 668 -18.02 39.58 4.26
C THR A 668 -18.98 39.37 3.07
N SER A 669 -19.05 40.31 2.11
CA SER A 669 -20.05 40.26 1.01
C SER A 669 -19.67 39.34 -0.15
N VAL A 670 -18.37 39.06 -0.32
CA VAL A 670 -17.88 38.19 -1.41
C VAL A 670 -18.26 36.72 -1.17
N LEU A 671 -18.07 36.21 0.05
CA LEU A 671 -18.37 34.81 0.39
C LEU A 671 -19.84 34.41 0.18
N LEU A 672 -20.77 35.33 0.41
CA LEU A 672 -22.22 35.09 0.28
C LEU A 672 -22.73 35.14 -1.16
N SER A 673 -21.92 35.61 -2.13
CA SER A 673 -22.33 35.77 -3.53
C SER A 673 -21.55 34.88 -4.52
N GLU A 674 -20.50 34.20 -4.08
CA GLU A 674 -19.66 33.35 -4.93
C GLU A 674 -20.36 32.05 -5.38
N LYS A 675 -20.47 31.82 -6.70
CA LYS A 675 -20.86 30.53 -7.28
C LYS A 675 -19.61 29.78 -7.74
N LEU A 676 -19.36 28.62 -7.13
CA LEU A 676 -18.29 27.71 -7.53
C LEU A 676 -18.86 26.72 -8.55
N ALA A 677 -18.28 26.71 -9.75
CA ALA A 677 -18.57 25.76 -10.81
C ALA A 677 -17.26 25.10 -11.28
N PRO A 678 -17.32 23.88 -11.85
CA PRO A 678 -16.18 23.30 -12.54
C PRO A 678 -15.62 24.29 -13.57
N ARG A 679 -14.30 24.27 -13.79
CA ARG A 679 -13.66 25.08 -14.83
C ARG A 679 -14.35 24.82 -16.18
N ALA A 680 -14.57 25.89 -16.96
CA ALA A 680 -15.25 25.79 -18.24
C ALA A 680 -14.48 24.86 -19.19
N ALA A 681 -15.19 24.07 -19.99
CA ALA A 681 -14.59 23.12 -20.94
C ALA A 681 -13.65 23.79 -21.96
N SER A 682 -13.80 25.10 -22.20
CA SER A 682 -12.90 25.90 -23.05
C SER A 682 -11.53 26.18 -22.42
N GLN A 683 -11.41 26.13 -21.08
CA GLN A 683 -10.14 26.30 -20.35
C GLN A 683 -9.45 24.96 -20.06
N LEU A 684 -10.15 23.84 -20.24
CA LEU A 684 -9.66 22.49 -19.99
C LEU A 684 -9.24 21.83 -21.30
N GLY A 685 -8.02 21.27 -21.35
CA GLY A 685 -7.61 20.44 -22.47
C GLY A 685 -8.42 19.12 -22.55
N PRO A 686 -8.35 18.38 -23.66
CA PRO A 686 -9.01 17.07 -23.74
C PRO A 686 -8.45 16.12 -22.67
N LEU A 687 -9.32 15.25 -22.12
CA LEU A 687 -8.95 14.29 -21.08
C LEU A 687 -7.87 13.31 -21.57
N LEU A 688 -7.98 12.87 -22.81
CA LEU A 688 -7.06 11.94 -23.46
C LEU A 688 -6.36 12.67 -24.62
N SER A 689 -5.05 12.56 -24.66
CA SER A 689 -4.22 13.09 -25.74
C SER A 689 -3.27 12.01 -26.24
N LYS A 690 -2.86 12.09 -27.52
CA LYS A 690 -1.90 11.15 -28.11
C LYS A 690 -0.44 11.41 -27.71
N GLY A 691 -0.23 11.87 -26.47
CA GLY A 691 1.07 12.26 -25.93
C GLY A 691 1.51 13.63 -26.43
N LEU A 692 1.74 14.59 -25.53
CA LEU A 692 2.41 15.84 -25.90
C LEU A 692 3.93 15.63 -25.93
N PRO A 693 4.65 16.28 -26.86
CA PRO A 693 6.10 16.25 -26.86
C PRO A 693 6.65 16.86 -25.55
N LEU A 694 7.43 16.07 -24.81
CA LEU A 694 8.33 16.53 -23.75
C LEU A 694 9.29 17.60 -24.27
N LYS A 695 9.55 18.59 -23.41
CA LYS A 695 10.46 19.71 -23.69
C LYS A 695 11.95 19.32 -23.61
N SER A 696 12.30 18.20 -22.98
CA SER A 696 13.69 17.80 -22.73
C SER A 696 13.95 16.35 -23.14
N LYS A 697 15.16 16.08 -23.65
CA LYS A 697 15.65 14.73 -23.93
C LYS A 697 15.79 13.95 -22.61
N LEU A 698 15.45 12.67 -22.66
CA LEU A 698 15.63 11.73 -21.55
C LEU A 698 16.85 10.84 -21.82
N ASP A 699 17.70 10.67 -20.82
CA ASP A 699 18.93 9.90 -20.89
C ASP A 699 18.71 8.45 -20.41
N TRP A 700 17.97 8.29 -19.31
CA TRP A 700 17.71 6.98 -18.70
C TRP A 700 16.25 6.72 -18.39
N PHE A 701 15.91 5.43 -18.37
CA PHE A 701 14.61 4.88 -17.99
C PHE A 701 14.79 3.94 -16.81
N GLY A 702 14.01 4.10 -15.74
CA GLY A 702 14.23 3.37 -14.50
C GLY A 702 12.97 2.92 -13.80
N VAL A 703 13.11 1.90 -12.95
CA VAL A 703 12.04 1.36 -12.11
C VAL A 703 12.55 1.07 -10.71
N SER A 704 11.65 1.15 -9.72
CA SER A 704 11.90 0.73 -8.35
C SER A 704 10.74 -0.13 -7.86
N PHE A 705 10.99 -1.38 -7.48
CA PHE A 705 9.92 -2.31 -7.10
C PHE A 705 10.39 -3.35 -6.06
N GLY A 706 9.44 -3.99 -5.37
CA GLY A 706 9.72 -5.14 -4.49
C GLY A 706 10.06 -6.39 -5.31
N LEU A 707 11.21 -6.99 -5.04
CA LEU A 707 11.75 -8.06 -5.86
C LEU A 707 10.89 -9.32 -5.80
N THR A 708 10.28 -9.67 -6.93
CA THR A 708 9.58 -10.95 -7.14
C THR A 708 10.02 -11.61 -8.44
N PRO A 709 9.91 -12.95 -8.59
CA PRO A 709 10.35 -13.64 -9.79
C PRO A 709 9.58 -13.20 -11.05
N GLU A 710 8.29 -12.90 -10.89
CA GLU A 710 7.42 -12.46 -11.98
C GLU A 710 7.82 -11.07 -12.50
N LEU A 711 8.00 -10.10 -11.60
CA LEU A 711 8.41 -8.74 -11.96
C LEU A 711 9.83 -8.70 -12.51
N LEU A 712 10.76 -9.47 -11.93
CA LEU A 712 12.14 -9.56 -12.43
C LEU A 712 12.18 -10.07 -13.89
N ARG A 713 11.41 -11.11 -14.21
CA ARG A 713 11.29 -11.62 -15.58
C ARG A 713 10.63 -10.60 -16.51
N PHE A 714 9.59 -9.91 -16.04
CA PHE A 714 8.92 -8.87 -16.81
C PHE A 714 9.88 -7.75 -17.22
N TRP A 715 10.65 -7.22 -16.27
CA TRP A 715 11.60 -6.14 -16.52
C TRP A 715 12.84 -6.58 -17.32
N ARG A 716 13.32 -7.81 -17.13
CA ARG A 716 14.39 -8.38 -17.98
C ARG A 716 13.96 -8.54 -19.44
N ARG A 717 12.71 -8.91 -19.70
CA ARG A 717 12.15 -8.95 -21.08
C ARG A 717 12.08 -7.57 -21.74
N LEU A 718 12.10 -6.50 -20.94
CA LEU A 718 12.20 -5.11 -21.39
C LEU A 718 13.65 -4.61 -21.42
N GLU A 719 14.64 -5.51 -21.34
CA GLU A 719 16.07 -5.21 -21.41
C GLU A 719 16.54 -4.21 -20.34
N MET A 720 15.94 -4.23 -19.15
CA MET A 720 16.43 -3.43 -18.04
C MET A 720 17.47 -4.21 -17.24
N ALA A 721 18.48 -3.49 -16.77
CA ALA A 721 19.58 -4.03 -15.98
C ALA A 721 19.43 -3.66 -14.50
N PRO A 722 19.63 -4.61 -13.57
CA PRO A 722 19.60 -4.32 -12.13
C PRO A 722 20.87 -3.57 -11.71
N ILE A 723 20.71 -2.55 -10.87
CA ILE A 723 21.80 -1.69 -10.39
C ILE A 723 21.91 -1.69 -8.87
N TYR A 724 20.79 -1.81 -8.17
CA TYR A 724 20.79 -1.74 -6.73
C TYR A 724 19.71 -2.63 -6.13
N LEU A 725 20.07 -3.33 -5.06
CA LEU A 725 19.17 -4.15 -4.27
C LEU A 725 19.36 -3.81 -2.79
N ARG A 726 18.28 -3.41 -2.13
CA ARG A 726 18.31 -3.08 -0.71
C ARG A 726 18.49 -4.34 0.14
N GLN A 727 19.47 -4.33 1.05
CA GLN A 727 19.76 -5.46 1.94
C GLN A 727 18.66 -5.71 2.96
N THR A 728 18.09 -4.66 3.54
CA THR A 728 16.96 -4.80 4.48
C THR A 728 15.66 -5.04 3.72
N ALA A 729 15.00 -6.17 3.97
CA ALA A 729 13.66 -6.42 3.48
C ALA A 729 12.67 -5.42 4.07
N ASN A 730 11.62 -5.10 3.31
CA ASN A 730 10.53 -4.30 3.82
C ASN A 730 9.69 -5.14 4.79
N GLU A 731 9.47 -4.68 6.01
CA GLU A 731 8.71 -5.42 7.05
C GLU A 731 7.30 -5.80 6.59
N LEU A 732 6.66 -4.96 5.78
CA LEU A 732 5.29 -5.14 5.32
C LEU A 732 5.13 -6.19 4.21
N THR A 733 6.09 -6.28 3.29
CA THR A 733 6.01 -7.21 2.15
C THR A 733 6.93 -8.41 2.31
N GLY A 734 7.94 -8.32 3.17
CA GLY A 734 9.05 -9.27 3.25
C GLY A 734 9.98 -9.24 2.03
N GLU A 735 9.80 -8.28 1.11
CA GLU A 735 10.53 -8.20 -0.15
C GLU A 735 11.65 -7.15 -0.08
N HIS A 736 12.72 -7.39 -0.84
CA HIS A 736 13.83 -6.45 -1.02
C HIS A 736 13.52 -5.49 -2.18
N THR A 737 13.73 -4.18 -1.99
CA THR A 737 13.53 -3.20 -3.06
C THR A 737 14.68 -3.25 -4.07
N CYS A 738 14.35 -3.44 -5.34
CA CYS A 738 15.28 -3.48 -6.47
C CYS A 738 15.10 -2.25 -7.36
N ILE A 739 16.21 -1.65 -7.80
CA ILE A 739 16.25 -0.60 -8.83
C ILE A 739 16.87 -1.19 -10.09
N MET A 740 16.18 -1.04 -11.22
CA MET A 740 16.68 -1.41 -12.54
C MET A 740 16.61 -0.22 -13.48
N LEU A 741 17.65 -0.02 -14.30
CA LEU A 741 17.71 1.04 -15.31
C LEU A 741 17.94 0.49 -16.71
N ARG A 742 17.70 1.34 -17.70
CA ARG A 742 17.94 1.12 -19.12
C ARG A 742 18.25 2.45 -19.82
N HIS A 743 19.10 2.43 -20.83
CA HIS A 743 19.30 3.57 -21.72
C HIS A 743 18.07 3.87 -22.59
N MET A 744 17.75 5.14 -22.75
CA MET A 744 16.70 5.60 -23.66
C MET A 744 17.14 5.50 -25.13
N ASP A 745 18.37 5.95 -25.41
CA ASP A 745 18.94 6.00 -26.76
C ASP A 745 19.84 4.78 -27.02
N ARG A 746 19.25 3.72 -27.61
CA ARG A 746 19.96 2.49 -27.94
C ARG A 746 21.10 2.70 -28.93
N ALA A 747 20.99 3.68 -29.83
CA ALA A 747 22.00 3.94 -30.86
C ALA A 747 23.26 4.59 -30.27
N LEU A 748 23.08 5.48 -29.30
CA LEU A 748 24.19 6.12 -28.56
C LEU A 748 24.89 5.14 -27.62
N ALA A 749 24.14 4.25 -26.96
CA ALA A 749 24.72 3.20 -26.11
C ALA A 749 25.57 2.20 -26.92
N ALA A 750 25.17 1.87 -28.15
CA ALA A 750 25.94 0.98 -29.03
C ALA A 750 27.21 1.66 -29.59
N ALA A 751 27.21 2.99 -29.76
CA ALA A 751 28.36 3.75 -30.25
C ALA A 751 29.41 4.06 -29.17
N ALA A 752 29.00 4.15 -27.89
CA ALA A 752 29.84 4.49 -26.74
C ALA A 752 30.35 3.27 -25.94
N ALA A 753 30.34 2.07 -26.53
CA ALA A 753 30.47 0.77 -25.87
C ALA A 753 31.76 0.52 -25.03
N GLU A 754 32.71 1.45 -25.00
CA GLU A 754 33.91 1.36 -24.15
C GLU A 754 33.82 2.17 -22.84
N ASP A 755 32.97 3.21 -22.76
CA ASP A 755 32.83 4.13 -21.59
C ASP A 755 31.36 4.34 -21.18
N ASP A 756 30.53 3.30 -21.28
CA ASP A 756 29.12 3.39 -20.92
C ASP A 756 28.92 3.25 -19.39
N TRP A 757 28.47 4.32 -18.74
CA TRP A 757 28.27 4.38 -17.28
C TRP A 757 27.36 3.27 -16.75
N LEU A 758 26.36 2.83 -17.53
CA LEU A 758 25.45 1.76 -17.12
C LEU A 758 26.18 0.42 -17.00
N THR A 759 27.09 0.13 -17.92
CA THR A 759 27.89 -1.11 -17.88
C THR A 759 28.80 -1.12 -16.65
N GLY A 760 29.41 0.02 -16.30
CA GLY A 760 30.18 0.19 -15.08
C GLY A 760 29.37 -0.09 -13.81
N PHE A 761 28.17 0.51 -13.70
CA PHE A 761 27.28 0.27 -12.57
C PHE A 761 26.78 -1.17 -12.46
N VAL A 762 26.47 -1.81 -13.59
CA VAL A 762 26.01 -3.21 -13.60
C VAL A 762 27.14 -4.15 -13.18
N GLN A 763 28.37 -3.92 -13.64
CA GLN A 763 29.52 -4.73 -13.21
C GLN A 763 29.79 -4.60 -11.72
N ASP A 764 29.77 -3.37 -11.18
CA ASP A 764 29.95 -3.14 -9.75
C ASP A 764 28.81 -3.74 -8.92
N PHE A 765 27.55 -3.61 -9.37
CA PHE A 765 26.41 -4.26 -8.75
C PHE A 765 26.58 -5.79 -8.70
N GLN A 766 26.99 -6.41 -9.81
CA GLN A 766 27.20 -7.86 -9.87
C GLN A 766 28.30 -8.31 -8.91
N ARG A 767 29.41 -7.57 -8.77
CA ARG A 767 30.45 -7.88 -7.77
C ARG A 767 29.91 -7.81 -6.35
N ARG A 768 29.25 -6.70 -6.00
CA ARG A 768 28.63 -6.53 -4.67
C ARG A 768 27.60 -7.63 -4.40
N MET A 769 26.85 -8.04 -5.41
CA MET A 769 25.86 -9.12 -5.28
C MET A 769 26.52 -10.44 -4.93
N LEU A 770 27.61 -10.83 -5.60
CA LEU A 770 28.35 -12.07 -5.29
C LEU A 770 28.76 -12.10 -3.82
N ASP A 771 29.30 -11.00 -3.28
CA ASP A 771 29.71 -10.94 -1.88
C ASP A 771 28.53 -10.91 -0.90
N LEU A 772 27.46 -10.19 -1.23
CA LEU A 772 26.27 -10.05 -0.37
C LEU A 772 25.36 -11.28 -0.35
N THR A 773 25.47 -12.18 -1.34
CA THR A 773 24.64 -13.39 -1.43
C THR A 773 24.71 -14.29 -0.19
N GLY A 774 25.90 -14.48 0.37
CA GLY A 774 26.12 -15.28 1.59
C GLY A 774 25.75 -14.59 2.89
N MET A 775 25.50 -13.27 2.84
CA MET A 775 25.15 -12.44 4.00
C MET A 775 23.64 -12.15 4.01
N ALA A 776 23.25 -10.93 3.63
CA ALA A 776 21.88 -10.45 3.73
C ALA A 776 20.89 -11.22 2.83
N PHE A 777 21.38 -11.85 1.74
CA PHE A 777 20.52 -12.56 0.78
C PHE A 777 20.55 -14.08 0.93
N ARG A 778 21.05 -14.61 2.05
CA ARG A 778 21.10 -16.06 2.31
C ARG A 778 19.73 -16.73 2.27
N ALA A 779 18.71 -16.07 2.82
CA ALA A 779 17.33 -16.59 2.86
C ALA A 779 16.57 -16.44 1.53
N MET A 780 17.12 -15.73 0.55
CA MET A 780 16.45 -15.48 -0.72
C MET A 780 16.39 -16.76 -1.59
N PRO A 781 15.32 -16.96 -2.38
CA PRO A 781 15.29 -18.03 -3.36
C PRO A 781 16.46 -17.96 -4.37
N VAL A 782 17.14 -19.08 -4.58
CA VAL A 782 18.23 -19.29 -5.55
C VAL A 782 17.80 -18.87 -6.95
N ARG A 783 16.55 -19.18 -7.34
CA ARG A 783 16.01 -18.80 -8.67
C ARG A 783 15.98 -17.28 -8.90
N LEU A 784 15.84 -16.48 -7.83
CA LEU A 784 15.87 -15.03 -7.93
C LEU A 784 17.28 -14.52 -8.14
N ILE A 785 18.24 -15.04 -7.37
CA ILE A 785 19.65 -14.67 -7.50
C ILE A 785 20.19 -15.06 -8.87
N MET A 786 19.87 -16.26 -9.35
CA MET A 786 20.17 -16.70 -10.73
C MET A 786 19.59 -15.73 -11.77
N GLY A 787 18.39 -15.20 -11.51
CA GLY A 787 17.75 -14.18 -12.34
C GLY A 787 18.31 -12.77 -12.17
N MET A 788 19.31 -12.54 -11.32
CA MET A 788 19.98 -11.25 -11.14
C MET A 788 21.43 -11.28 -11.62
N LEU A 789 22.10 -12.42 -11.41
CA LEU A 789 23.42 -12.70 -11.93
C LEU A 789 23.42 -12.68 -13.47
N PRO A 790 24.58 -12.44 -14.10
CA PRO A 790 24.72 -12.56 -15.54
C PRO A 790 24.34 -13.98 -15.94
N THR A 791 23.19 -14.12 -16.60
CA THR A 791 22.74 -15.42 -17.11
C THR A 791 23.60 -15.77 -18.30
N THR A 792 24.46 -16.79 -18.17
CA THR A 792 25.26 -17.35 -19.28
C THR A 792 24.38 -18.15 -20.28
N SER A 793 23.10 -17.85 -20.37
CA SER A 793 22.10 -18.71 -21.00
C SER A 793 21.15 -17.93 -21.89
N SER A 794 21.66 -17.57 -23.06
CA SER A 794 21.15 -17.99 -24.38
C SER A 794 21.85 -17.15 -25.45
N VAL A 795 22.74 -17.76 -26.23
CA VAL A 795 23.50 -17.10 -27.32
C VAL A 795 24.53 -16.07 -26.83
N VAL A 796 25.39 -16.44 -25.89
CA VAL A 796 26.75 -15.87 -25.91
C VAL A 796 27.51 -16.71 -26.92
N VAL A 797 27.48 -16.28 -28.17
CA VAL A 797 28.65 -16.46 -29.05
C VAL A 797 29.81 -15.95 -28.20
N LEU A 798 30.72 -16.85 -27.79
CA LEU A 798 31.94 -16.49 -27.08
C LEU A 798 32.52 -15.28 -27.79
N THR A 799 32.39 -14.09 -27.19
CA THR A 799 32.97 -12.91 -27.80
C THR A 799 34.46 -13.00 -27.58
N ASP A 800 35.28 -12.48 -28.51
CA ASP A 800 36.74 -12.49 -28.35
C ASP A 800 37.22 -11.83 -27.03
N LYS A 801 36.34 -11.04 -26.38
CA LYS A 801 36.55 -10.41 -25.07
C LYS A 801 36.43 -11.39 -23.89
N ASP A 802 35.58 -12.42 -23.96
CA ASP A 802 35.47 -13.44 -22.90
C ASP A 802 36.68 -14.36 -22.88
N ALA A 803 37.26 -14.64 -24.05
CA ALA A 803 38.51 -15.38 -24.18
C ALA A 803 39.72 -14.62 -23.61
N ALA A 804 39.71 -13.28 -23.66
CA ALA A 804 40.76 -12.43 -23.11
C ALA A 804 40.74 -12.36 -21.57
N ASN A 805 39.58 -12.62 -20.94
CA ASN A 805 39.40 -12.64 -19.48
C ASN A 805 39.45 -14.05 -18.87
N ALA A 806 39.82 -15.07 -19.65
CA ALA A 806 39.97 -16.43 -19.16
C ALA A 806 41.08 -16.52 -18.10
N LEU A 807 40.91 -17.40 -17.12
CA LEU A 807 41.87 -17.59 -16.03
C LEU A 807 43.22 -18.05 -16.61
N THR A 808 44.28 -17.27 -16.37
CA THR A 808 45.63 -17.62 -16.79
C THR A 808 46.31 -18.51 -15.75
N SER A 809 47.27 -19.32 -16.16
CA SER A 809 48.02 -20.19 -15.23
C SER A 809 48.79 -19.41 -14.15
N GLN A 810 49.19 -18.17 -14.45
CA GLN A 810 49.83 -17.28 -13.47
C GLN A 810 48.86 -16.84 -12.35
N GLU A 811 47.56 -16.80 -12.63
CA GLU A 811 46.52 -16.45 -11.66
C GLU A 811 46.04 -17.66 -10.84
N ILE A 812 46.24 -18.90 -11.28
CA ILE A 812 45.78 -20.08 -10.52
C ILE A 812 46.34 -20.12 -9.08
N PRO A 813 47.65 -19.89 -8.82
CA PRO A 813 48.22 -19.93 -7.48
C PRO A 813 47.68 -18.86 -6.53
N THR A 814 47.10 -17.76 -7.03
CA THR A 814 46.51 -16.73 -6.17
C THR A 814 45.14 -17.15 -5.62
N TYR A 815 44.42 -18.03 -6.33
CA TYR A 815 43.10 -18.52 -5.93
C TYR A 815 43.13 -19.91 -5.29
N PHE A 816 43.98 -20.82 -5.79
CA PHE A 816 44.04 -22.22 -5.36
C PHE A 816 45.46 -22.67 -5.06
N THR A 817 45.64 -23.38 -3.95
CA THR A 817 46.91 -24.05 -3.67
C THR A 817 47.00 -25.35 -4.46
N ARG A 818 48.22 -25.88 -4.66
CA ARG A 818 48.41 -27.22 -5.28
C ARG A 818 47.69 -28.34 -4.52
N PHE A 819 47.54 -28.19 -3.20
CA PHE A 819 46.79 -29.15 -2.38
C PHE A 819 45.29 -29.08 -2.65
N ASP A 820 44.75 -27.88 -2.91
CA ASP A 820 43.34 -27.68 -3.25
C ASP A 820 42.99 -28.33 -4.59
N LEU A 821 43.87 -28.17 -5.60
CA LEU A 821 43.70 -28.82 -6.91
C LEU A 821 43.72 -30.36 -6.78
N LYS A 822 44.63 -30.92 -5.97
CA LYS A 822 44.67 -32.37 -5.69
C LYS A 822 43.42 -32.88 -4.98
N ARG A 823 42.89 -32.13 -4.00
CA ARG A 823 41.64 -32.45 -3.29
C ARG A 823 40.46 -32.45 -4.25
N LEU A 824 40.40 -31.45 -5.13
CA LEU A 824 39.34 -31.32 -6.13
C LEU A 824 39.39 -32.43 -7.18
N ALA A 825 40.58 -32.83 -7.62
CA ALA A 825 40.78 -34.00 -8.49
C ALA A 825 40.36 -35.31 -7.80
N SER A 826 40.77 -35.51 -6.54
CA SER A 826 40.40 -36.69 -5.75
C SER A 826 38.89 -36.79 -5.55
N TYR A 827 38.19 -35.67 -5.39
CA TYR A 827 36.73 -35.63 -5.36
C TYR A 827 36.10 -35.91 -6.73
N ALA A 828 36.68 -35.40 -7.83
CA ALA A 828 36.20 -35.66 -9.19
C ALA A 828 36.25 -37.16 -9.57
N ASP A 829 37.23 -37.87 -9.00
CA ASP A 829 37.43 -39.31 -9.09
C ASP A 829 36.58 -40.11 -8.07
N ASN A 830 35.74 -39.42 -7.28
CA ASN A 830 34.88 -39.99 -6.23
C ASN A 830 35.65 -40.72 -5.10
N LEU A 831 36.90 -40.33 -4.82
CA LEU A 831 37.72 -40.91 -3.74
C LEU A 831 37.48 -40.27 -2.37
N VAL A 832 36.85 -39.09 -2.34
CA VAL A 832 36.71 -38.26 -1.14
C VAL A 832 35.27 -37.72 -1.04
N ASP A 833 34.81 -37.48 0.19
CA ASP A 833 33.49 -36.90 0.46
C ASP A 833 33.40 -35.39 0.19
N PHE A 834 32.16 -34.91 0.03
CA PHE A 834 31.80 -33.52 -0.23
C PHE A 834 32.44 -32.51 0.74
N HIS A 835 32.52 -32.84 2.03
CA HIS A 835 33.01 -31.93 3.06
C HIS A 835 34.46 -31.47 2.83
N VAL A 836 35.25 -32.24 2.07
CA VAL A 836 36.65 -31.93 1.76
C VAL A 836 36.77 -30.95 0.58
N VAL A 837 35.70 -30.62 -0.14
CA VAL A 837 35.72 -29.65 -1.25
C VAL A 837 34.82 -28.44 -0.96
N ALA A 838 34.04 -28.47 0.12
CA ALA A 838 33.08 -27.43 0.46
C ALA A 838 33.72 -26.03 0.62
N ASP A 839 34.95 -25.95 1.13
CA ASP A 839 35.74 -24.72 1.29
C ASP A 839 36.23 -24.11 -0.03
N LEU A 840 36.25 -24.89 -1.12
CA LEU A 840 36.66 -24.44 -2.45
C LEU A 840 35.49 -23.84 -3.25
N LEU A 841 34.25 -24.15 -2.87
CA LEU A 841 33.05 -23.76 -3.60
C LEU A 841 32.84 -22.25 -3.74
N PRO A 842 33.05 -21.41 -2.70
CA PRO A 842 32.85 -19.97 -2.84
C PRO A 842 33.77 -19.37 -3.90
N ARG A 843 35.05 -19.80 -3.91
CA ARG A 843 36.05 -19.35 -4.89
C ARG A 843 35.70 -19.79 -6.31
N LEU A 844 35.32 -21.06 -6.49
CA LEU A 844 34.88 -21.58 -7.79
C LEU A 844 33.63 -20.85 -8.30
N ALA A 845 32.69 -20.55 -7.41
CA ALA A 845 31.47 -19.84 -7.76
C ALA A 845 31.75 -18.37 -8.14
N GLN A 846 32.62 -17.67 -7.42
CA GLN A 846 33.04 -16.31 -7.75
C GLN A 846 33.72 -16.23 -9.12
N LEU A 847 34.62 -17.17 -9.43
CA LEU A 847 35.30 -17.22 -10.73
C LEU A 847 34.34 -17.58 -11.88
N TYR A 848 33.33 -18.41 -11.63
CA TYR A 848 32.33 -18.76 -12.63
C TYR A 848 31.37 -17.61 -12.95
N PHE A 849 30.96 -16.84 -11.93
CA PHE A 849 29.98 -15.76 -12.08
C PHE A 849 30.61 -14.36 -12.17
N ASP A 850 31.90 -14.24 -12.52
CA ASP A 850 32.57 -12.95 -12.60
C ASP A 850 31.86 -12.00 -13.60
N PRO A 851 31.50 -10.76 -13.19
CA PRO A 851 30.91 -9.74 -14.05
C PRO A 851 31.69 -9.41 -15.33
N LYS A 852 33.01 -9.62 -15.35
CA LYS A 852 33.84 -9.38 -16.55
C LYS A 852 33.74 -10.48 -17.61
N GLY A 853 32.95 -11.51 -17.36
CA GLY A 853 32.88 -12.73 -18.17
C GLY A 853 33.32 -13.93 -17.33
N CYS A 854 32.78 -15.11 -17.60
CA CYS A 854 33.13 -16.31 -16.83
C CYS A 854 34.61 -16.64 -17.05
N ARG A 855 35.41 -16.50 -15.99
CA ARG A 855 36.85 -16.78 -16.03
C ARG A 855 37.15 -18.28 -16.18
N LEU A 856 36.17 -19.13 -15.89
CA LEU A 856 36.22 -20.58 -16.03
C LEU A 856 35.65 -21.05 -17.38
N ILE A 857 35.97 -20.33 -18.47
CA ILE A 857 35.65 -20.71 -19.85
C ILE A 857 36.94 -21.18 -20.52
N LEU A 858 36.92 -22.39 -21.09
CA LEU A 858 37.93 -22.80 -22.07
C LEU A 858 37.57 -22.17 -23.43
N PRO A 859 38.51 -21.56 -24.16
CA PRO A 859 38.30 -21.29 -25.58
C PRO A 859 38.09 -22.64 -26.30
N PRO A 860 37.23 -22.70 -27.35
CA PRO A 860 37.08 -23.91 -28.13
C PRO A 860 38.45 -24.24 -28.73
N SER A 861 39.10 -25.30 -28.24
CA SER A 861 40.34 -25.76 -28.84
C SER A 861 40.04 -26.12 -30.29
N LYS A 862 40.91 -25.70 -31.21
CA LYS A 862 40.78 -25.95 -32.66
C LYS A 862 40.88 -27.44 -33.04
N ALA A 863 40.87 -28.36 -32.08
CA ALA A 863 40.97 -29.79 -32.30
C ALA A 863 40.17 -30.54 -31.23
N ALA A 864 38.88 -30.77 -31.43
CA ALA A 864 38.19 -31.78 -30.62
C ALA A 864 36.89 -32.32 -31.22
N SER A 865 36.75 -33.64 -31.10
CA SER A 865 35.59 -34.47 -31.40
C SER A 865 34.33 -34.06 -30.61
N ALA A 866 33.16 -34.55 -31.05
CA ALA A 866 31.83 -34.23 -30.51
C ALA A 866 31.62 -34.52 -29.00
N GLU A 867 32.52 -35.24 -28.33
CA GLU A 867 32.47 -35.45 -26.87
C GLU A 867 33.14 -34.32 -26.08
N ALA A 868 34.09 -33.60 -26.67
CA ALA A 868 34.76 -32.47 -26.03
C ALA A 868 33.92 -31.18 -26.07
N SER A 869 33.03 -31.04 -27.07
CA SER A 869 32.08 -29.92 -27.13
C SER A 869 30.99 -29.99 -26.05
N LEU A 870 30.69 -31.18 -25.50
CA LEU A 870 29.80 -31.34 -24.34
C LEU A 870 30.50 -31.05 -23.01
N ALA A 871 31.83 -31.07 -22.97
CA ALA A 871 32.65 -30.79 -21.79
C ALA A 871 32.89 -29.28 -21.58
N THR A 872 32.82 -28.49 -22.65
CA THR A 872 33.10 -27.04 -22.68
C THR A 872 31.86 -26.14 -22.70
N GLY A 873 30.66 -26.72 -22.66
CA GLY A 873 29.40 -25.96 -22.61
C GLY A 873 29.09 -25.38 -21.22
N PRO A 874 28.27 -24.30 -21.14
CA PRO A 874 27.86 -23.72 -19.88
C PRO A 874 27.18 -24.76 -18.97
N LEU A 875 27.32 -24.61 -17.65
CA LEU A 875 26.64 -25.47 -16.68
C LEU A 875 25.11 -25.41 -16.90
N SER A 876 24.42 -26.53 -16.67
CA SER A 876 22.96 -26.54 -16.73
C SER A 876 22.36 -25.60 -15.68
N ALA A 877 21.13 -25.10 -15.90
CA ALA A 877 20.50 -24.14 -14.98
C ALA A 877 20.40 -24.68 -13.53
N ILE A 878 20.19 -25.99 -13.36
CA ILE A 878 20.15 -26.65 -12.04
C ILE A 878 21.55 -26.72 -11.42
N GLN A 879 22.58 -27.02 -12.21
CA GLN A 879 23.98 -27.01 -11.75
C GLN A 879 24.45 -25.61 -11.35
N GLN A 880 24.07 -24.59 -12.12
CA GLN A 880 24.32 -23.19 -11.76
C GLN A 880 23.59 -22.81 -10.46
N SER A 881 22.33 -23.23 -10.31
CA SER A 881 21.56 -23.01 -9.08
C SER A 881 22.21 -23.70 -7.88
N LEU A 882 22.76 -24.91 -8.04
CA LEU A 882 23.53 -25.60 -6.99
C LEU A 882 24.80 -24.82 -6.62
N LEU A 883 25.55 -24.32 -7.61
CA LEU A 883 26.76 -23.54 -7.37
C LEU A 883 26.46 -22.23 -6.64
N VAL A 884 25.39 -21.53 -7.00
CA VAL A 884 24.93 -20.32 -6.29
C VAL A 884 24.44 -20.67 -4.89
N GLY A 885 23.58 -21.67 -4.74
CA GLY A 885 22.98 -22.02 -3.46
C GLY A 885 23.99 -22.51 -2.43
N MET A 886 24.88 -23.43 -2.84
CA MET A 886 25.88 -24.02 -1.94
C MET A 886 27.15 -23.18 -1.84
N GLY A 887 27.63 -22.62 -2.94
CA GLY A 887 28.90 -21.88 -2.99
C GLY A 887 28.78 -20.41 -2.59
N LEU A 888 27.73 -19.71 -3.04
CA LEU A 888 27.56 -18.28 -2.77
C LEU A 888 26.63 -18.01 -1.56
N GLN A 889 25.45 -18.63 -1.50
CA GLN A 889 24.51 -18.44 -0.39
C GLN A 889 24.86 -19.26 0.86
N MET A 890 25.79 -20.23 0.77
CA MET A 890 26.17 -21.11 1.88
C MET A 890 24.96 -21.85 2.50
N LYS A 891 24.05 -22.35 1.65
CA LYS A 891 22.91 -23.18 2.05
C LYS A 891 23.32 -24.64 2.19
N SER A 892 22.60 -25.36 3.06
CA SER A 892 22.78 -26.81 3.18
C SER A 892 22.19 -27.54 1.97
N MET A 893 22.63 -28.78 1.75
CA MET A 893 22.05 -29.62 0.69
C MET A 893 20.56 -29.89 0.93
N ASP A 894 20.14 -30.05 2.19
CA ASP A 894 18.73 -30.29 2.55
C ASP A 894 17.84 -29.10 2.21
N ASP A 895 18.35 -27.89 2.40
CA ASP A 895 17.64 -26.67 1.98
C ASP A 895 17.50 -26.61 0.45
N MET A 896 18.54 -27.03 -0.28
CA MET A 896 18.51 -27.09 -1.74
C MET A 896 17.55 -28.16 -2.27
N VAL A 897 17.42 -29.30 -1.59
CA VAL A 897 16.43 -30.34 -1.90
C VAL A 897 15.01 -29.78 -1.78
N LYS A 898 14.72 -29.09 -0.67
CA LYS A 898 13.41 -28.46 -0.44
C LYS A 898 13.10 -27.37 -1.46
N GLU A 899 14.09 -26.55 -1.82
CA GLU A 899 13.88 -25.40 -2.70
C GLU A 899 13.79 -25.79 -4.19
N LEU A 900 14.60 -26.74 -4.64
CA LEU A 900 14.59 -27.22 -6.02
C LEU A 900 13.51 -28.29 -6.26
N ASN A 901 12.99 -28.91 -5.20
CA ASN A 901 12.06 -30.04 -5.25
C ASN A 901 12.61 -31.23 -6.05
N VAL A 902 13.90 -31.53 -5.85
CA VAL A 902 14.65 -32.61 -6.51
C VAL A 902 15.25 -33.53 -5.43
N GLY A 903 15.25 -34.85 -5.66
CA GLY A 903 15.79 -35.82 -4.71
C GLY A 903 17.27 -35.59 -4.39
N SER A 904 17.67 -35.87 -3.15
CA SER A 904 19.04 -35.63 -2.65
C SER A 904 20.13 -36.35 -3.46
N SER A 905 19.89 -37.60 -3.86
CA SER A 905 20.82 -38.39 -4.67
C SER A 905 21.07 -37.78 -6.05
N GLN A 906 20.04 -37.21 -6.67
CA GLN A 906 20.15 -36.57 -7.98
C GLN A 906 20.94 -35.25 -7.89
N LEU A 907 20.71 -34.45 -6.84
CA LEU A 907 21.46 -33.21 -6.62
C LEU A 907 22.95 -33.48 -6.37
N LEU A 908 23.29 -34.49 -5.57
CA LEU A 908 24.68 -34.91 -5.35
C LEU A 908 25.35 -35.37 -6.64
N ALA A 909 24.65 -36.14 -7.48
CA ALA A 909 25.17 -36.57 -8.78
C ALA A 909 25.44 -35.37 -9.72
N LEU A 910 24.53 -34.39 -9.75
CA LEU A 910 24.72 -33.17 -10.54
C LEU A 910 25.86 -32.29 -10.02
N PHE A 911 26.04 -32.23 -8.71
CA PHE A 911 27.13 -31.52 -8.06
C PHE A 911 28.49 -32.17 -8.38
N SER A 912 28.63 -33.49 -8.23
CA SER A 912 29.84 -34.23 -8.61
C SER A 912 30.21 -34.01 -10.09
N LYS A 913 29.20 -34.01 -10.98
CA LYS A 913 29.41 -33.67 -12.40
C LYS A 913 29.95 -32.25 -12.60
N SER A 914 29.48 -31.26 -11.83
CA SER A 914 29.99 -29.89 -11.91
C SER A 914 31.44 -29.80 -11.43
N MET A 915 31.77 -30.45 -10.31
CA MET A 915 33.14 -30.46 -9.77
C MET A 915 34.13 -31.15 -10.72
N ARG A 916 33.72 -32.27 -11.35
CA ARG A 916 34.53 -32.94 -12.36
C ARG A 916 34.82 -32.03 -13.56
N ARG A 917 33.88 -31.17 -13.95
CA ARG A 917 34.12 -30.17 -15.01
C ARG A 917 35.15 -29.12 -14.57
N PHE A 918 35.00 -28.55 -13.38
CA PHE A 918 35.99 -27.59 -12.87
C PHE A 918 37.38 -28.20 -12.73
N SER A 919 37.49 -29.46 -12.31
CA SER A 919 38.76 -30.19 -12.24
C SER A 919 39.45 -30.29 -13.59
N LYS A 920 38.68 -30.60 -14.66
CA LYS A 920 39.22 -30.72 -16.01
C LYS A 920 39.71 -29.37 -16.53
N VAL A 921 38.91 -28.32 -16.36
CA VAL A 921 39.26 -26.95 -16.80
C VAL A 921 40.54 -26.47 -16.11
N LEU A 922 40.64 -26.62 -14.79
CA LEU A 922 41.83 -26.20 -14.04
C LEU A 922 43.08 -27.03 -14.40
N GLY A 923 42.92 -28.34 -14.61
CA GLY A 923 44.01 -29.22 -15.05
C GLY A 923 44.51 -28.91 -16.47
N GLU A 924 43.62 -28.55 -17.39
CA GLU A 924 44.01 -28.13 -18.75
C GLU A 924 44.78 -26.81 -18.76
N ILE A 925 44.40 -25.85 -17.91
CA ILE A 925 45.14 -24.57 -17.77
C ILE A 925 46.52 -24.80 -17.13
N GLU A 926 46.64 -25.73 -16.17
CA GLU A 926 47.93 -26.12 -15.58
C GLU A 926 48.85 -26.77 -16.62
N MET A 927 48.33 -27.71 -17.43
CA MET A 927 49.08 -28.35 -18.52
C MET A 927 49.53 -27.38 -19.61
N GLN A 928 48.71 -26.39 -19.96
CA GLN A 928 49.07 -25.35 -20.95
C GLN A 928 50.21 -24.43 -20.50
N ALA A 929 50.55 -24.42 -19.21
CA ALA A 929 51.66 -23.63 -18.69
C ALA A 929 52.93 -24.44 -18.43
N GLU A 930 52.81 -25.76 -18.36
CA GLU A 930 53.96 -26.67 -18.34
C GLU A 930 54.52 -26.93 -19.75
N GLN A 931 53.72 -26.70 -20.79
CA GLN A 931 54.11 -26.64 -22.22
C GLN A 931 54.64 -25.26 -22.58
#